data_AF-A0A3M2SI18-F1
#
_entry.id   AF-A0A3M2SI18-F1
#
_cell.length_a   1.000
_cell.length_b   1.000
_cell.length_c   1.000
_cell.angle_alpha   90.00
_cell.angle_beta   90.00
_cell.angle_gamma   90.00
#
_symmetry.space_group_name_H-M   'P 1'
#
loop_
_entity.id
_entity.type
_entity.pdbx_description
1 polymer ?
#
loop_
_entity_poly.entity_id
_entity_poly.type
_entity_poly.pdbx_seq_one_letter_code
_entity_poly.pdbx_strand_id
1 'polypeptide(L)'
;MAPSTAPYSTPWIPAPYGRACLGCSRAKCKCFYRSKGGRCERCCRLEIACEPAAGVRKSRTNAIRSAPSADARLERRLDGLVSLIQSQGANTPAATPETNNSPSVESNGQIPFDPPPEYSTPASPASAYQPDVAIDSTDATVELLRPVDPESSDTASLILGDMSIHGLTDRVAEEQLNTFRRSFLPNCPLFHLPPSLSAREFRQQKPFTWFVTMTLSAKQISQQFVMEDTIWRIISKRIVCEHLANLDLLIGLICFASWSHGFKKDKPFMTMLTQMAVSLAFELGLHKPSTNGAQRCKFWRHVPEQQQARRERTLEERRTILALFHLSSSTWTAYRKTEPMRWTAYMQECLQILSEQAESHLDAILVAEIKCQLIFHQAEPFATVQLSLDGTQQVPSTTLITALLRQLGEIRDALPDNIKSERTIQLYLCYAELSLKKHLIGEPKTSTQSIPENFQRLQNLDSALGSAERWLELLFDMPLSDLAGVNVEFCTQFLHCLAILFKLTIHKEPGWDMEEVRKRIDVMSVFDRSCEVLGEVPMAMGIVDAPGPRMGLLFRTTGVLRAVKTLFMAEMHGRLPQNVPQEQAAGDLDGGMDQGLDFSDELFQGLYEEPWLVDLFDSTWQGDFAQLVATEETSLLSTVKEDRNDVAKIIAVNFAMLMAGMNDAATGALIPYIQPSYNVGLLPVAILYLMSFSGWFLAAFTNVHIASRLGMGGTLVIGASIQFIAYALTFWKPPFLVFGSSFFFSGLCVAYLDAPVNTYVAHMRNSHRCLGVLHAAYGLGALLSPIAATMFATKTPYWHFFYLLMLLLTVGNIAWLSWSFRDGLFKSSDDADAEGAGDQLKAAFSQKSVWMISLFFFLYVGAEVTAGVRHSPPNIAGYVASGFWGGIMIGRILLADITHKIGGRRMVFIYILIGLGLQLVFWFVPDVAVDAIAISLLGFIIAPFFPVGVSVLTNILPRELHVAAIGFTATVGQAGSAAFPFLTGAIASKAGVAVLQPIMVTLLVGMFLCWGLIPRAKRN
;
A
#
# COMPACT_ATOMS: atom_id res chain seq x y z
N MET A 1 21.65 -20.23 73.34
CA MET A 1 22.84 -20.88 72.73
C MET A 1 22.41 -21.55 71.43
N ALA A 2 23.27 -21.58 70.42
CA ALA A 2 23.06 -22.38 69.20
C ALA A 2 23.44 -23.87 69.46
N PRO A 3 23.10 -24.79 68.55
CA PRO A 3 23.93 -25.03 67.35
C PRO A 3 23.09 -25.11 66.05
N SER A 4 23.65 -25.13 64.83
CA SER A 4 24.92 -24.61 64.29
C SER A 4 24.81 -24.57 62.75
N THR A 5 25.55 -23.69 62.08
CA THR A 5 25.41 -23.42 60.63
C THR A 5 26.33 -24.26 59.74
N ALA A 6 25.82 -24.73 58.58
CA ALA A 6 26.48 -24.71 57.25
C ALA A 6 25.82 -25.71 56.25
N PRO A 7 25.91 -25.49 54.92
CA PRO A 7 25.98 -24.23 54.19
C PRO A 7 24.95 -24.12 53.04
N TYR A 8 24.82 -22.91 52.48
CA TYR A 8 23.97 -22.54 51.35
C TYR A 8 23.84 -23.61 50.23
N SER A 9 22.59 -23.96 49.89
CA SER A 9 22.26 -24.69 48.68
C SER A 9 22.62 -23.87 47.44
N THR A 10 23.64 -24.31 46.68
CA THR A 10 24.08 -23.61 45.47
C THR A 10 22.99 -23.66 44.39
N PRO A 11 22.60 -22.53 43.77
CA PRO A 11 21.51 -22.51 42.80
C PRO A 11 21.82 -23.36 41.56
N TRP A 12 20.77 -23.97 41.01
CA TRP A 12 20.83 -24.76 39.79
C TRP A 12 20.70 -23.84 38.57
N ILE A 13 21.75 -23.78 37.75
CA ILE A 13 21.84 -22.91 36.58
C ILE A 13 21.44 -23.70 35.32
N PRO A 14 20.57 -23.17 34.44
CA PRO A 14 20.21 -23.85 33.20
C PRO A 14 21.42 -24.02 32.27
N ALA A 15 21.48 -25.16 31.59
CA ALA A 15 22.51 -25.45 30.59
C ALA A 15 22.42 -24.43 29.44
N PRO A 16 23.54 -23.77 29.06
CA PRO A 16 23.58 -22.94 27.86
C PRO A 16 23.16 -23.72 26.61
N TYR A 17 22.65 -23.02 25.60
CA TYR A 17 22.16 -23.63 24.37
C TYR A 17 23.20 -24.58 23.75
N GLY A 18 22.78 -25.80 23.43
CA GLY A 18 23.66 -26.87 22.95
C GLY A 18 24.51 -27.60 23.99
N ARG A 19 24.45 -27.25 25.29
CA ARG A 19 25.25 -27.88 26.38
C ARG A 19 24.45 -28.73 27.38
N ALA A 20 23.23 -29.13 27.03
CA ALA A 20 22.48 -30.12 27.80
C ALA A 20 23.15 -31.50 27.75
N CYS A 21 23.11 -32.26 28.84
CA CYS A 21 23.63 -33.64 28.87
C CYS A 21 22.83 -34.56 27.92
N LEU A 22 23.44 -35.65 27.47
CA LEU A 22 22.85 -36.56 26.47
C LEU A 22 21.48 -37.10 26.93
N GLY A 23 21.33 -37.43 28.21
CA GLY A 23 20.08 -37.93 28.80
C GLY A 23 18.95 -36.91 28.91
N CYS A 24 19.26 -35.60 29.03
CA CYS A 24 18.25 -34.54 28.98
C CYS A 24 17.93 -34.11 27.55
N SER A 25 18.94 -34.09 26.68
CA SER A 25 18.79 -33.85 25.24
C SER A 25 17.87 -34.88 24.58
N ARG A 26 18.14 -36.19 24.77
CA ARG A 26 17.28 -37.28 24.28
C ARG A 26 15.85 -37.22 24.84
N ALA A 27 15.69 -36.83 26.11
CA ALA A 27 14.39 -36.68 26.77
C ALA A 27 13.69 -35.34 26.49
N LYS A 28 14.28 -34.44 25.70
CA LYS A 28 13.77 -33.10 25.36
C LYS A 28 13.38 -32.24 26.57
N CYS A 29 14.04 -32.41 27.72
CA CYS A 29 13.76 -31.67 28.95
C CYS A 29 14.86 -30.64 29.27
N LYS A 30 14.51 -29.60 30.03
CA LYS A 30 15.51 -28.64 30.54
C LYS A 30 16.55 -29.38 31.39
N CYS A 31 17.80 -28.92 31.32
CA CYS A 31 18.95 -29.50 31.98
C CYS A 31 19.57 -28.41 32.85
N PHE A 32 19.69 -28.63 34.16
CA PHE A 32 20.27 -27.66 35.10
C PHE A 32 21.48 -28.26 35.82
N TYR A 33 22.55 -27.49 36.01
CA TYR A 33 23.78 -27.91 36.69
C TYR A 33 24.04 -27.02 37.91
N ARG A 34 24.75 -27.52 38.94
CA ARG A 34 25.26 -26.64 40.01
C ARG A 34 26.36 -25.73 39.47
N SER A 35 26.50 -24.53 40.04
CA SER A 35 27.47 -23.52 39.57
C SER A 35 28.93 -23.98 39.52
N LYS A 36 29.33 -24.95 40.35
CA LYS A 36 30.68 -25.56 40.33
C LYS A 36 30.85 -26.72 39.34
N GLY A 37 29.85 -26.99 38.49
CA GLY A 37 29.82 -28.15 37.59
C GLY A 37 29.43 -29.46 38.28
N GLY A 38 29.27 -30.52 37.49
CA GLY A 38 28.90 -31.86 37.97
C GLY A 38 27.68 -32.47 37.23
N ARG A 39 27.06 -33.49 37.85
CA ARG A 39 25.82 -34.11 37.32
C ARG A 39 24.69 -33.08 37.28
N CYS A 40 23.89 -33.08 36.23
CA CYS A 40 22.69 -32.25 36.16
C CYS A 40 21.64 -32.70 37.18
N GLU A 41 20.77 -31.79 37.61
CA GLU A 41 19.73 -32.00 38.64
C GLU A 41 18.93 -33.29 38.38
N ARG A 42 18.40 -33.46 37.17
CA ARG A 42 17.61 -34.62 36.77
C ARG A 42 18.40 -35.92 36.80
N CYS A 43 19.65 -35.92 36.34
CA CYS A 43 20.54 -37.10 36.42
C CYS A 43 21.06 -37.35 37.84
N CYS A 44 20.98 -36.37 38.74
CA CYS A 44 21.26 -36.56 40.16
C CYS A 44 20.04 -37.22 40.84
N ARG A 45 18.85 -36.64 40.67
CA ARG A 45 17.58 -37.11 41.26
C ARG A 45 17.14 -38.51 40.78
N LEU A 46 17.45 -38.87 39.54
CA LEU A 46 17.12 -40.18 38.97
C LEU A 46 18.29 -41.19 39.07
N GLU A 47 19.42 -40.81 39.68
CA GLU A 47 20.66 -41.60 39.79
C GLU A 47 21.30 -42.10 38.47
N ILE A 48 20.72 -41.78 37.31
CA ILE A 48 21.26 -42.08 35.97
C ILE A 48 22.54 -41.28 35.67
N ALA A 49 23.50 -41.89 34.98
CA ALA A 49 24.73 -41.23 34.49
C ALA A 49 24.45 -39.93 33.70
N CYS A 50 25.35 -38.94 33.83
CA CYS A 50 25.18 -37.60 33.28
C CYS A 50 26.25 -37.26 32.24
N GLU A 51 26.20 -37.91 31.09
CA GLU A 51 27.19 -37.75 30.01
C GLU A 51 27.05 -36.41 29.27
N PRO A 52 28.14 -35.65 29.04
CA PRO A 52 28.12 -34.48 28.17
C PRO A 52 27.73 -34.86 26.74
N ALA A 53 26.87 -34.05 26.10
CA ALA A 53 26.65 -34.18 24.66
C ALA A 53 27.91 -33.74 23.89
N ALA A 54 28.35 -34.53 22.91
CA ALA A 54 29.54 -34.22 22.10
C ALA A 54 29.28 -33.01 21.18
N GLY A 55 29.71 -31.82 21.61
CA GLY A 55 29.56 -30.59 20.83
C GLY A 55 30.57 -30.51 19.69
N VAL A 56 30.09 -30.45 18.45
CA VAL A 56 30.94 -30.35 17.24
C VAL A 56 30.58 -29.14 16.38
N ARG A 57 31.31 -28.04 16.59
CA ARG A 57 31.73 -27.13 15.51
C ARG A 57 33.07 -26.52 15.91
N LYS A 58 34.11 -26.72 15.10
CA LYS A 58 35.36 -25.94 15.16
C LYS A 58 35.55 -25.25 13.82
N SER A 59 35.94 -23.98 13.87
CA SER A 59 36.37 -23.22 12.68
C SER A 59 37.78 -23.65 12.28
N ARG A 60 38.10 -23.55 10.98
CA ARG A 60 39.48 -23.61 10.48
C ARG A 60 39.65 -22.98 9.11
N THR A 61 39.90 -21.67 9.08
CA THR A 61 40.72 -21.07 8.02
C THR A 61 42.19 -21.51 8.21
N ASN A 62 42.97 -21.45 7.13
CA ASN A 62 44.42 -21.66 7.07
C ASN A 62 44.96 -23.02 7.55
N ALA A 63 45.02 -23.98 6.62
CA ALA A 63 46.04 -25.03 6.56
C ALA A 63 46.29 -25.41 5.09
N ILE A 64 47.54 -25.40 4.63
CA ILE A 64 47.94 -25.64 3.23
C ILE A 64 48.91 -26.84 3.15
N ARG A 65 48.85 -27.58 2.02
CA ARG A 65 49.72 -28.67 1.50
C ARG A 65 49.43 -30.15 1.86
N SER A 66 49.84 -30.99 0.89
CA SER A 66 50.06 -32.47 0.86
C SER A 66 48.88 -33.46 0.85
N ALA A 67 48.33 -33.69 -0.37
CA ALA A 67 48.13 -35.00 -1.05
C ALA A 67 47.14 -36.08 -0.50
N PRO A 68 46.71 -37.08 -1.31
CA PRO A 68 46.68 -37.21 -2.79
C PRO A 68 45.23 -37.34 -3.36
N SER A 69 45.07 -37.62 -4.67
CA SER A 69 43.78 -37.57 -5.39
C SER A 69 42.90 -38.84 -5.30
N ALA A 70 41.65 -38.72 -5.77
CA ALA A 70 40.59 -39.73 -5.63
C ALA A 70 40.25 -40.50 -6.92
N ASP A 71 41.02 -40.31 -8.00
CA ASP A 71 40.70 -40.82 -9.35
C ASP A 71 40.75 -42.35 -9.44
N ALA A 72 41.61 -42.99 -8.63
CA ALA A 72 41.84 -44.44 -8.57
C ALA A 72 40.62 -45.28 -8.09
N ARG A 73 39.42 -44.70 -8.03
CA ARG A 73 38.17 -45.37 -7.62
C ARG A 73 37.06 -45.33 -8.67
N LEU A 74 37.23 -44.62 -9.80
CA LEU A 74 36.18 -44.47 -10.82
C LEU A 74 36.28 -45.49 -11.96
N GLU A 75 37.50 -45.89 -12.36
CA GLU A 75 37.75 -46.75 -13.53
C GLU A 75 37.02 -48.10 -13.46
N ARG A 76 36.83 -48.69 -12.28
CA ARG A 76 36.19 -50.02 -12.09
C ARG A 76 34.66 -50.03 -12.23
N ARG A 77 34.05 -49.05 -12.88
CA ARG A 77 32.59 -49.00 -13.12
C ARG A 77 32.16 -48.68 -14.56
N LEU A 78 33.09 -48.48 -15.49
CA LEU A 78 32.76 -48.22 -16.90
C LEU A 78 32.59 -49.49 -17.74
N ASP A 79 33.37 -50.55 -17.48
CA ASP A 79 33.36 -51.79 -18.26
C ASP A 79 32.03 -52.56 -18.22
N GLY A 80 31.19 -52.31 -17.21
CA GLY A 80 29.96 -53.06 -16.97
C GLY A 80 28.73 -52.65 -17.79
N LEU A 81 28.81 -51.59 -18.61
CA LEU A 81 27.64 -50.99 -19.29
C LEU A 81 27.74 -50.93 -20.82
N VAL A 82 28.93 -51.14 -21.40
CA VAL A 82 29.12 -51.12 -22.87
C VAL A 82 28.61 -52.41 -23.53
N SER A 83 28.55 -53.52 -22.80
CA SER A 83 28.12 -54.84 -23.31
C SER A 83 26.61 -54.97 -23.54
N LEU A 84 25.79 -54.00 -23.09
CA LEU A 84 24.32 -54.09 -23.08
C LEU A 84 23.62 -53.36 -24.24
N ILE A 85 24.37 -52.71 -25.14
CA ILE A 85 23.83 -51.91 -26.25
C ILE A 85 24.05 -52.57 -27.63
N GLN A 86 24.86 -53.63 -27.72
CA GLN A 86 25.13 -54.36 -28.99
C GLN A 86 24.11 -55.46 -29.35
N SER A 87 23.01 -55.63 -28.60
CA SER A 87 22.06 -56.72 -28.80
C SER A 87 20.58 -56.30 -28.83
N GLN A 88 20.16 -55.65 -29.92
CA GLN A 88 18.93 -55.98 -30.66
C GLN A 88 18.71 -55.01 -31.84
N GLY A 89 18.82 -55.55 -33.05
CA GLY A 89 18.33 -54.91 -34.27
C GLY A 89 17.32 -55.82 -34.99
N ALA A 90 16.83 -55.36 -36.14
CA ALA A 90 15.88 -56.02 -37.05
C ALA A 90 14.43 -56.18 -36.54
N ASN A 91 13.50 -55.45 -37.17
CA ASN A 91 12.71 -56.03 -38.28
C ASN A 91 11.93 -54.97 -39.08
N THR A 92 11.84 -55.17 -40.39
CA THR A 92 11.04 -54.41 -41.37
C THR A 92 10.35 -55.42 -42.30
N PRO A 93 9.11 -55.18 -42.78
CA PRO A 93 8.90 -54.68 -44.15
C PRO A 93 7.79 -53.59 -44.22
N ALA A 94 7.66 -52.67 -45.18
CA ALA A 94 8.08 -52.53 -46.59
C ALA A 94 7.03 -52.95 -47.65
N ALA A 95 6.45 -51.96 -48.34
CA ALA A 95 5.66 -52.07 -49.60
C ALA A 95 5.59 -50.69 -50.32
N THR A 96 5.47 -50.69 -51.65
CA THR A 96 5.56 -49.54 -52.60
C THR A 96 4.93 -49.93 -53.96
N PRO A 97 4.95 -49.11 -55.05
CA PRO A 97 4.64 -47.68 -55.26
C PRO A 97 3.58 -47.49 -56.40
N GLU A 98 3.36 -46.26 -56.92
CA GLU A 98 2.92 -45.85 -58.31
C GLU A 98 2.23 -44.44 -58.30
N THR A 99 2.17 -43.60 -59.36
CA THR A 99 3.12 -43.21 -60.44
C THR A 99 2.76 -41.80 -60.99
N ASN A 100 3.68 -41.21 -61.77
CA ASN A 100 3.69 -39.90 -62.45
C ASN A 100 2.38 -39.42 -63.15
N ASN A 101 2.16 -38.09 -63.21
CA ASN A 101 2.30 -37.30 -64.47
C ASN A 101 2.03 -35.77 -64.34
N SER A 102 2.65 -35.01 -65.25
CA SER A 102 2.43 -33.58 -65.59
C SER A 102 2.10 -33.49 -67.11
N PRO A 103 2.01 -32.34 -67.85
CA PRO A 103 2.14 -30.91 -67.50
C PRO A 103 1.11 -29.96 -68.21
N SER A 104 1.41 -28.64 -68.27
CA SER A 104 1.02 -27.66 -69.36
C SER A 104 -0.47 -27.20 -69.48
N VAL A 105 -0.86 -26.04 -70.05
CA VAL A 105 -0.18 -24.78 -70.47
C VAL A 105 -1.21 -23.60 -70.53
N GLU A 106 -0.73 -22.37 -70.74
CA GLU A 106 -1.38 -21.06 -70.88
C GLU A 106 -2.62 -20.95 -71.83
N SER A 107 -3.50 -19.94 -71.64
CA SER A 107 -3.69 -18.81 -72.59
C SER A 107 -4.87 -17.86 -72.26
N ASN A 108 -4.84 -16.66 -72.86
CA ASN A 108 -5.62 -15.42 -72.67
C ASN A 108 -7.17 -15.46 -72.80
N GLY A 109 -7.82 -14.47 -72.19
CA GLY A 109 -9.15 -13.94 -72.56
C GLY A 109 -9.42 -12.56 -71.93
N GLN A 110 -9.86 -11.56 -72.71
CA GLN A 110 -10.09 -10.17 -72.25
C GLN A 110 -11.57 -9.77 -72.35
N ILE A 111 -12.06 -8.97 -71.37
CA ILE A 111 -12.95 -7.77 -71.50
C ILE A 111 -14.33 -7.99 -72.19
N PRO A 112 -15.48 -7.48 -71.64
CA PRO A 112 -15.63 -6.15 -71.04
C PRO A 112 -16.43 -6.03 -69.72
N PHE A 113 -16.47 -4.79 -69.20
CA PHE A 113 -17.43 -4.28 -68.21
C PHE A 113 -18.75 -3.86 -68.89
N ASP A 114 -19.86 -3.90 -68.13
CA ASP A 114 -20.90 -2.85 -68.18
C ASP A 114 -21.71 -2.81 -66.86
N PRO A 115 -22.21 -1.65 -66.38
CA PRO A 115 -22.86 -1.51 -65.07
C PRO A 115 -24.38 -1.23 -65.12
N PRO A 116 -25.15 -1.70 -64.11
CA PRO A 116 -26.42 -1.06 -63.73
C PRO A 116 -26.65 -1.03 -62.19
N PRO A 117 -27.76 -0.46 -61.68
CA PRO A 117 -28.10 0.97 -61.71
C PRO A 117 -28.47 1.49 -60.29
N GLU A 118 -28.92 2.75 -60.18
CA GLU A 118 -29.27 3.39 -58.90
C GLU A 118 -30.79 3.40 -58.60
N TYR A 119 -31.15 3.53 -57.32
CA TYR A 119 -32.48 3.78 -56.73
C TYR A 119 -33.67 2.82 -57.00
N SER A 120 -34.20 2.22 -55.93
CA SER A 120 -35.60 2.40 -55.47
C SER A 120 -35.88 1.67 -54.15
N THR A 121 -36.57 2.33 -53.21
CA THR A 121 -37.10 1.73 -51.96
C THR A 121 -38.58 1.36 -52.10
N PRO A 122 -38.97 0.15 -51.69
CA PRO A 122 -40.36 -0.18 -51.29
C PRO A 122 -40.50 -0.27 -49.75
N ALA A 123 -41.74 -0.20 -49.27
CA ALA A 123 -42.07 -0.19 -47.83
C ALA A 123 -42.13 -1.59 -47.18
N SER A 124 -42.11 -1.61 -45.84
CA SER A 124 -42.26 -2.81 -45.00
C SER A 124 -43.63 -3.48 -45.13
N PRO A 125 -43.71 -4.75 -44.71
CA PRO A 125 -44.63 -5.06 -43.61
C PRO A 125 -43.88 -5.65 -42.39
N ALA A 126 -44.47 -5.51 -41.20
CA ALA A 126 -43.86 -5.97 -39.96
C ALA A 126 -44.14 -7.46 -39.68
N SER A 127 -43.18 -8.14 -39.04
CA SER A 127 -43.44 -9.33 -38.22
C SER A 127 -42.56 -9.25 -36.97
N ALA A 128 -43.11 -9.59 -35.80
CA ALA A 128 -42.46 -9.27 -34.53
C ALA A 128 -41.37 -10.27 -34.14
N TYR A 129 -40.23 -9.73 -33.70
CA TYR A 129 -39.28 -10.43 -32.84
C TYR A 129 -38.75 -9.41 -31.82
N GLN A 130 -39.16 -9.52 -30.56
CA GLN A 130 -38.64 -8.67 -29.49
C GLN A 130 -37.33 -9.28 -28.96
N PRO A 131 -36.22 -8.52 -28.91
CA PRO A 131 -35.09 -8.86 -28.07
C PRO A 131 -35.40 -8.40 -26.63
N ASP A 132 -35.41 -9.34 -25.68
CA ASP A 132 -35.46 -8.98 -24.27
C ASP A 132 -34.21 -8.21 -23.85
N VAL A 133 -34.40 -7.16 -23.04
CA VAL A 133 -33.36 -6.26 -22.51
C VAL A 133 -32.55 -5.53 -23.59
N ALA A 134 -33.21 -4.61 -24.29
CA ALA A 134 -32.51 -3.44 -24.80
C ALA A 134 -32.04 -2.58 -23.61
N ILE A 135 -30.73 -2.54 -23.36
CA ILE A 135 -30.16 -1.51 -22.47
C ILE A 135 -30.17 -0.20 -23.25
N ASP A 136 -31.17 0.64 -22.99
CA ASP A 136 -31.19 1.99 -23.54
C ASP A 136 -30.11 2.83 -22.84
N SER A 137 -28.92 2.84 -23.45
CA SER A 137 -27.78 3.62 -22.99
C SER A 137 -28.02 5.13 -23.10
N THR A 138 -29.02 5.56 -23.87
CA THR A 138 -29.47 6.95 -23.92
C THR A 138 -30.20 7.31 -22.63
N ASP A 139 -31.23 6.55 -22.23
CA ASP A 139 -31.96 6.80 -20.98
C ASP A 139 -31.06 6.64 -19.74
N ALA A 140 -30.20 5.63 -19.69
CA ALA A 140 -29.23 5.47 -18.60
C ALA A 140 -28.22 6.63 -18.54
N THR A 141 -27.83 7.21 -19.68
CA THR A 141 -26.96 8.40 -19.72
C THR A 141 -27.73 9.68 -19.40
N VAL A 142 -29.01 9.78 -19.78
CA VAL A 142 -29.90 10.90 -19.41
C VAL A 142 -30.18 10.89 -17.91
N GLU A 143 -30.28 9.73 -17.28
CA GLU A 143 -30.41 9.58 -15.83
C GLU A 143 -29.12 9.96 -15.09
N LEU A 144 -27.96 9.55 -15.60
CA LEU A 144 -26.63 9.96 -15.09
C LEU A 144 -26.29 11.44 -15.34
N LEU A 145 -26.94 12.09 -16.31
CA LEU A 145 -26.76 13.52 -16.64
C LEU A 145 -27.90 14.42 -16.16
N ARG A 146 -28.94 13.86 -15.52
CA ARG A 146 -30.04 14.61 -14.93
C ARG A 146 -29.49 15.45 -13.77
N PRO A 147 -29.67 16.78 -13.75
CA PRO A 147 -29.38 17.55 -12.55
C PRO A 147 -30.23 17.01 -11.40
N VAL A 148 -29.59 16.66 -10.28
CA VAL A 148 -30.33 16.43 -9.03
C VAL A 148 -30.84 17.78 -8.57
N ASP A 149 -32.16 17.97 -8.55
CA ASP A 149 -32.78 19.20 -8.06
C ASP A 149 -32.32 19.47 -6.61
N PRO A 150 -31.72 20.65 -6.31
CA PRO A 150 -31.15 20.95 -4.99
C PRO A 150 -32.15 20.97 -3.82
N GLU A 151 -33.45 20.85 -4.10
CA GLU A 151 -34.55 20.86 -3.11
C GLU A 151 -35.23 19.48 -2.98
N SER A 152 -34.57 18.42 -3.43
CA SER A 152 -35.05 17.03 -3.27
C SER A 152 -35.08 16.60 -1.79
N SER A 153 -36.29 16.48 -1.24
CA SER A 153 -36.57 16.09 0.16
C SER A 153 -35.96 14.74 0.58
N ASP A 154 -35.56 13.89 -0.37
CA ASP A 154 -35.02 12.56 -0.12
C ASP A 154 -33.61 12.59 0.49
N THR A 155 -32.73 13.52 0.10
CA THR A 155 -31.36 13.54 0.64
C THR A 155 -31.35 13.80 2.14
N ALA A 156 -32.20 14.72 2.61
CA ALA A 156 -32.38 14.98 4.03
C ALA A 156 -33.08 13.81 4.75
N SER A 157 -34.07 13.17 4.13
CA SER A 157 -34.79 12.03 4.74
C SER A 157 -33.89 10.81 4.94
N LEU A 158 -32.99 10.54 4.00
CA LEU A 158 -32.01 9.46 4.06
C LEU A 158 -31.02 9.63 5.22
N ILE A 159 -30.51 10.86 5.43
CA ILE A 159 -29.58 11.20 6.51
C ILE A 159 -30.31 11.19 7.87
N LEU A 160 -31.52 11.78 7.95
CA LEU A 160 -32.36 11.74 9.15
C LEU A 160 -32.73 10.30 9.56
N GLY A 161 -32.97 9.42 8.58
CA GLY A 161 -33.18 7.99 8.81
C GLY A 161 -31.95 7.32 9.43
N ASP A 162 -30.75 7.59 8.89
CA ASP A 162 -29.49 7.06 9.43
C ASP A 162 -29.20 7.51 10.86
N MET A 163 -29.61 8.72 11.23
CA MET A 163 -29.46 9.30 12.58
C MET A 163 -30.53 8.85 13.58
N SER A 164 -31.70 8.39 13.09
CA SER A 164 -32.88 8.14 13.93
C SER A 164 -32.65 7.15 15.07
N ILE A 165 -31.73 6.20 14.87
CA ILE A 165 -31.35 5.13 15.81
C ILE A 165 -30.84 5.64 17.17
N HIS A 166 -30.40 6.90 17.26
CA HIS A 166 -29.84 7.48 18.50
C HIS A 166 -30.87 8.08 19.45
N GLY A 167 -32.13 8.25 19.01
CA GLY A 167 -33.25 8.61 19.88
C GLY A 167 -33.12 9.92 20.67
N LEU A 168 -32.23 10.85 20.26
CA LEU A 168 -31.98 12.11 20.98
C LEU A 168 -33.26 12.93 21.15
N THR A 169 -33.58 13.26 22.40
CA THR A 169 -34.72 14.13 22.75
C THR A 169 -34.38 15.60 22.52
N ASP A 170 -35.35 16.39 22.07
CA ASP A 170 -35.18 17.83 21.78
C ASP A 170 -34.52 18.59 22.95
N ARG A 171 -34.83 18.25 24.21
CA ARG A 171 -34.20 18.87 25.39
C ARG A 171 -32.70 18.60 25.48
N VAL A 172 -32.27 17.36 25.23
CA VAL A 172 -30.84 16.98 25.26
C VAL A 172 -30.12 17.59 24.07
N ALA A 173 -30.76 17.63 22.90
CA ALA A 173 -30.20 18.26 21.71
C ALA A 173 -30.00 19.77 21.87
N GLU A 174 -30.95 20.46 22.52
CA GLU A 174 -30.82 21.89 22.82
C GLU A 174 -29.74 22.16 23.89
N GLU A 175 -29.63 21.30 24.92
CA GLU A 175 -28.52 21.38 25.89
C GLU A 175 -27.15 21.20 25.20
N GLN A 176 -27.02 20.18 24.36
CA GLN A 176 -25.82 19.88 23.56
C GLN A 176 -25.47 21.03 22.61
N LEU A 177 -26.44 21.58 21.87
CA LEU A 177 -26.22 22.72 20.99
C LEU A 177 -25.72 23.97 21.75
N ASN A 178 -26.25 24.22 22.95
CA ASN A 178 -25.84 25.35 23.76
C ASN A 178 -24.47 25.14 24.44
N THR A 179 -24.11 23.91 24.82
CA THR A 179 -22.72 23.56 25.17
C THR A 179 -21.79 23.78 23.98
N PHE A 180 -22.17 23.33 22.77
CA PHE A 180 -21.35 23.50 21.57
C PHE A 180 -21.09 24.97 21.22
N ARG A 181 -22.15 25.80 21.25
CA ARG A 181 -22.06 27.25 21.01
C ARG A 181 -21.13 27.99 21.98
N ARG A 182 -21.02 27.52 23.23
CA ARG A 182 -20.23 28.17 24.29
C ARG A 182 -18.80 27.67 24.33
N SER A 183 -18.60 26.36 24.22
CA SER A 183 -17.31 25.70 24.46
C SER A 183 -16.52 25.40 23.17
N PHE A 184 -17.20 25.00 22.09
CA PHE A 184 -16.55 24.49 20.88
C PHE A 184 -16.44 25.56 19.81
N LEU A 185 -17.54 26.27 19.52
CA LEU A 185 -17.62 27.24 18.44
C LEU A 185 -16.60 28.41 18.56
N PRO A 186 -16.33 29.00 19.75
CA PRO A 186 -15.32 30.05 19.89
C PRO A 186 -13.88 29.58 19.68
N ASN A 187 -13.62 28.28 19.82
CA ASN A 187 -12.33 27.64 19.57
C ASN A 187 -12.17 27.16 18.10
N CYS A 188 -13.13 27.45 17.23
CA CYS A 188 -13.13 27.00 15.85
C CYS A 188 -14.07 27.88 14.99
N PRO A 189 -13.62 29.08 14.56
CA PRO A 189 -14.46 30.04 13.81
C PRO A 189 -14.70 29.62 12.34
N LEU A 190 -14.47 28.35 12.01
CA LEU A 190 -14.55 27.76 10.67
C LEU A 190 -15.98 27.69 10.09
N PHE A 191 -17.01 27.88 10.91
CA PHE A 191 -18.42 27.86 10.48
C PHE A 191 -19.28 28.68 11.43
N HIS A 192 -20.47 29.08 10.98
CA HIS A 192 -21.37 29.97 11.72
C HIS A 192 -22.64 29.23 12.16
N LEU A 193 -23.03 29.38 13.44
CA LEU A 193 -24.30 28.90 13.98
C LEU A 193 -25.05 30.08 14.64
N PRO A 194 -26.10 30.64 14.01
CA PRO A 194 -26.84 31.78 14.55
C PRO A 194 -27.36 31.50 15.97
N PRO A 195 -27.27 32.44 16.93
CA PRO A 195 -27.71 32.21 18.32
C PRO A 195 -29.20 31.86 18.48
N SER A 196 -30.04 32.30 17.54
CA SER A 196 -31.50 32.10 17.54
C SER A 196 -31.97 30.74 17.01
N LEU A 197 -31.12 29.98 16.33
CA LEU A 197 -31.49 28.71 15.69
C LEU A 197 -31.70 27.61 16.75
N SER A 198 -32.90 27.03 16.86
CA SER A 198 -33.10 25.89 17.76
C SER A 198 -32.44 24.61 17.26
N ALA A 199 -32.14 23.67 18.15
CA ALA A 199 -31.63 22.36 17.78
C ALA A 199 -32.59 21.58 16.87
N ARG A 200 -33.90 21.84 16.97
CA ARG A 200 -34.91 21.23 16.09
C ARG A 200 -34.87 21.80 14.67
N GLU A 201 -34.76 23.12 14.51
CA GLU A 201 -34.62 23.75 13.19
C GLU A 201 -33.27 23.40 12.56
N PHE A 202 -32.18 23.39 13.34
CA PHE A 202 -30.86 22.99 12.87
C PHE A 202 -30.87 21.54 12.34
N ARG A 203 -31.51 20.61 13.06
CA ARG A 203 -31.71 19.21 12.61
C ARG A 203 -32.49 19.10 11.29
N GLN A 204 -33.42 20.02 11.02
CA GLN A 204 -34.21 20.02 9.78
C GLN A 204 -33.46 20.65 8.61
N GLN A 205 -32.71 21.74 8.85
CA GLN A 205 -31.95 22.46 7.81
C GLN A 205 -30.65 21.77 7.44
N LYS A 206 -29.95 21.17 8.42
CA LYS A 206 -28.59 20.63 8.32
C LYS A 206 -28.43 19.36 9.17
N PRO A 207 -29.11 18.25 8.80
CA PRO A 207 -29.15 17.04 9.62
C PRO A 207 -27.77 16.45 9.92
N PHE A 208 -26.84 16.44 8.96
CA PHE A 208 -25.51 15.88 9.18
C PHE A 208 -24.65 16.77 10.07
N THR A 209 -24.59 18.08 9.81
CA THR A 209 -23.84 19.03 10.66
C THR A 209 -24.39 19.01 12.08
N TRP A 210 -25.73 19.03 12.25
CA TRP A 210 -26.38 18.88 13.56
C TRP A 210 -25.92 17.60 14.26
N PHE A 211 -25.90 16.46 13.57
CA PHE A 211 -25.50 15.19 14.17
C PHE A 211 -24.03 15.18 14.63
N VAL A 212 -23.14 15.79 13.85
CA VAL A 212 -21.74 16.01 14.25
C VAL A 212 -21.67 16.91 15.48
N THR A 213 -22.41 18.04 15.52
CA THR A 213 -22.51 18.93 16.68
C THR A 213 -22.96 18.20 17.95
N MET A 214 -24.01 17.37 17.86
CA MET A 214 -24.51 16.57 18.99
C MET A 214 -23.49 15.54 19.46
N THR A 215 -22.77 14.90 18.53
CA THR A 215 -21.73 13.91 18.84
C THR A 215 -20.56 14.53 19.59
N LEU A 216 -20.11 15.71 19.16
CA LEU A 216 -18.98 16.44 19.77
C LEU A 216 -19.29 16.94 21.19
N SER A 217 -20.52 17.39 21.42
CA SER A 217 -20.99 17.91 22.71
C SER A 217 -21.62 16.84 23.63
N ALA A 218 -21.54 15.56 23.27
CA ALA A 218 -22.09 14.46 24.05
C ALA A 218 -21.32 14.21 25.36
N LYS A 219 -21.97 14.47 26.50
CA LYS A 219 -21.41 14.24 27.85
C LYS A 219 -21.06 12.78 28.16
N GLN A 220 -21.73 11.81 27.52
CA GLN A 220 -21.46 10.39 27.73
C GLN A 220 -20.56 9.87 26.60
N ILE A 221 -19.29 9.57 26.89
CA ILE A 221 -18.30 9.17 25.87
C ILE A 221 -18.69 7.85 25.18
N SER A 222 -19.33 6.92 25.89
CA SER A 222 -19.85 5.70 25.26
C SER A 222 -21.00 5.97 24.27
N GLN A 223 -21.75 7.06 24.41
CA GLN A 223 -22.72 7.50 23.41
C GLN A 223 -22.00 8.16 22.22
N GLN A 224 -21.01 9.02 22.50
CA GLN A 224 -20.17 9.68 21.49
C GLN A 224 -19.54 8.67 20.51
N PHE A 225 -19.03 7.54 20.98
CA PHE A 225 -18.46 6.49 20.12
C PHE A 225 -19.49 5.77 19.25
N VAL A 226 -20.73 5.56 19.72
CA VAL A 226 -21.78 4.91 18.91
C VAL A 226 -22.33 5.89 17.86
N MET A 227 -22.32 7.19 18.16
CA MET A 227 -22.63 8.26 17.21
C MET A 227 -21.50 8.45 16.18
N GLU A 228 -20.23 8.35 16.58
CA GLU A 228 -19.06 8.34 15.69
C GLU A 228 -19.15 7.23 14.64
N ASP A 229 -19.44 5.98 15.03
CA ASP A 229 -19.64 4.87 14.08
C ASP A 229 -20.76 5.18 13.06
N THR A 230 -21.74 6.00 13.46
CA THR A 230 -22.81 6.48 12.57
C THR A 230 -22.35 7.61 11.66
N ILE A 231 -21.51 8.54 12.12
CA ILE A 231 -20.85 9.54 11.27
C ILE A 231 -20.02 8.84 10.20
N TRP A 232 -19.17 7.89 10.58
CA TRP A 232 -18.36 7.11 9.64
C TRP A 232 -19.21 6.34 8.63
N ARG A 233 -20.32 5.74 9.08
CA ARG A 233 -21.28 5.06 8.20
C ARG A 233 -21.96 6.00 7.21
N ILE A 234 -22.27 7.23 7.61
CA ILE A 234 -22.79 8.27 6.70
C ILE A 234 -21.70 8.71 5.71
N ILE A 235 -20.47 8.96 6.17
CA ILE A 235 -19.34 9.33 5.30
C ILE A 235 -19.07 8.23 4.26
N SER A 236 -18.93 6.97 4.68
CA SER A 236 -18.63 5.86 3.76
C SER A 236 -19.80 5.55 2.82
N LYS A 237 -21.05 5.54 3.31
CA LYS A 237 -22.21 5.21 2.47
C LYS A 237 -22.63 6.38 1.59
N ARG A 238 -22.90 7.55 2.18
CA ARG A 238 -23.52 8.70 1.50
C ARG A 238 -22.52 9.46 0.63
N ILE A 239 -21.35 9.82 1.19
CA ILE A 239 -20.35 10.61 0.47
C ILE A 239 -19.54 9.72 -0.50
N VAL A 240 -19.07 8.55 -0.06
CA VAL A 240 -18.15 7.72 -0.87
C VAL A 240 -18.87 6.75 -1.82
N CYS A 241 -19.89 6.01 -1.36
CA CYS A 241 -20.58 5.01 -2.21
C CYS A 241 -21.76 5.56 -3.02
N GLU A 242 -22.51 6.53 -2.48
CA GLU A 242 -23.67 7.14 -3.16
C GLU A 242 -23.33 8.51 -3.80
N HIS A 243 -22.08 8.96 -3.68
CA HIS A 243 -21.56 10.21 -4.27
C HIS A 243 -22.35 11.48 -3.93
N LEU A 244 -23.05 11.51 -2.78
CA LEU A 244 -23.85 12.65 -2.37
C LEU A 244 -22.97 13.82 -1.94
N ALA A 245 -23.10 14.94 -2.63
CA ALA A 245 -22.39 16.19 -2.37
C ALA A 245 -23.38 17.33 -2.11
N ASN A 246 -23.34 17.92 -0.91
CA ASN A 246 -24.09 19.12 -0.55
C ASN A 246 -23.37 19.91 0.57
N LEU A 247 -23.85 21.13 0.85
CA LEU A 247 -23.19 22.03 1.79
C LEU A 247 -23.27 21.55 3.27
N ASP A 248 -24.30 20.80 3.64
CA ASP A 248 -24.42 20.19 4.98
C ASP A 248 -23.38 19.08 5.18
N LEU A 249 -23.22 18.19 4.18
CA LEU A 249 -22.18 17.16 4.18
C LEU A 249 -20.77 17.76 4.25
N LEU A 250 -20.51 18.87 3.53
CA LEU A 250 -19.22 19.55 3.58
C LEU A 250 -18.94 20.24 4.93
N ILE A 251 -19.89 21.03 5.46
CA ILE A 251 -19.70 21.72 6.74
C ILE A 251 -19.60 20.70 7.89
N GLY A 252 -20.44 19.67 7.91
CA GLY A 252 -20.34 18.59 8.90
C GLY A 252 -19.02 17.82 8.81
N LEU A 253 -18.44 17.65 7.62
CA LEU A 253 -17.14 16.99 7.45
C LEU A 253 -15.96 17.87 7.91
N ILE A 254 -16.00 19.18 7.63
CA ILE A 254 -15.04 20.17 8.16
C ILE A 254 -15.12 20.22 9.70
N CYS A 255 -16.34 20.23 10.24
CA CYS A 255 -16.59 20.15 11.68
C CYS A 255 -16.00 18.85 12.28
N PHE A 256 -16.34 17.68 11.73
CA PHE A 256 -15.85 16.39 12.24
C PHE A 256 -14.33 16.24 12.15
N ALA A 257 -13.69 16.76 11.10
CA ALA A 257 -12.24 16.83 11.00
C ALA A 257 -11.62 17.67 12.12
N SER A 258 -12.16 18.87 12.37
CA SER A 258 -11.61 19.84 13.33
C SER A 258 -11.48 19.32 14.76
N TRP A 259 -12.29 18.33 15.17
CA TRP A 259 -12.20 17.66 16.47
C TRP A 259 -11.88 16.15 16.39
N SER A 260 -11.45 15.65 15.24
CA SER A 260 -11.12 14.23 14.98
C SER A 260 -10.26 13.52 16.03
N HIS A 261 -9.36 14.23 16.72
CA HIS A 261 -8.54 13.71 17.82
C HIS A 261 -9.35 13.04 18.94
N GLY A 262 -10.59 13.48 19.19
CA GLY A 262 -11.49 12.85 20.15
C GLY A 262 -11.88 11.41 19.78
N PHE A 263 -11.81 11.08 18.49
CA PHE A 263 -12.23 9.80 17.91
C PHE A 263 -11.05 8.92 17.48
N LYS A 264 -9.81 9.43 17.46
CA LYS A 264 -8.61 8.69 17.04
C LYS A 264 -8.52 7.34 17.77
N LYS A 265 -8.74 6.24 17.04
CA LYS A 265 -8.72 4.85 17.55
C LYS A 265 -7.35 4.21 17.32
N ASP A 266 -6.99 3.98 16.06
CA ASP A 266 -5.78 3.24 15.70
C ASP A 266 -4.77 4.04 14.84
N LYS A 267 -5.23 5.01 14.03
CA LYS A 267 -4.37 5.84 13.13
C LYS A 267 -4.92 7.26 12.94
N PRO A 268 -4.06 8.27 12.66
CA PRO A 268 -4.51 9.62 12.32
C PRO A 268 -5.15 9.65 10.92
N PHE A 269 -6.47 9.83 10.88
CA PHE A 269 -7.27 9.91 9.64
C PHE A 269 -7.56 11.35 9.18
N MET A 270 -6.99 12.37 9.84
CA MET A 270 -7.23 13.78 9.54
C MET A 270 -6.99 14.14 8.07
N THR A 271 -5.83 13.75 7.53
CA THR A 271 -5.47 13.94 6.13
C THR A 271 -6.54 13.40 5.17
N MET A 272 -7.19 12.28 5.51
CA MET A 272 -8.26 11.70 4.69
C MET A 272 -9.53 12.55 4.75
N LEU A 273 -10.00 12.94 5.94
CA LEU A 273 -11.20 13.79 6.08
C LEU A 273 -11.02 15.14 5.39
N THR A 274 -9.88 15.79 5.59
CA THR A 274 -9.54 17.07 4.97
C THR A 274 -9.51 16.98 3.44
N GLN A 275 -8.89 15.94 2.86
CA GLN A 275 -8.88 15.77 1.40
C GLN A 275 -10.25 15.35 0.83
N MET A 276 -11.09 14.63 1.59
CA MET A 276 -12.49 14.39 1.21
C MET A 276 -13.32 15.68 1.22
N ALA A 277 -13.08 16.60 2.17
CA ALA A 277 -13.71 17.91 2.19
C ALA A 277 -13.23 18.79 1.01
N VAL A 278 -11.95 18.73 0.64
CA VAL A 278 -11.43 19.34 -0.60
C VAL A 278 -12.15 18.78 -1.83
N SER A 279 -12.29 17.46 -1.94
CA SER A 279 -13.03 16.82 -3.04
C SER A 279 -14.48 17.31 -3.13
N LEU A 280 -15.21 17.35 -2.00
CA LEU A 280 -16.59 17.86 -1.94
C LEU A 280 -16.71 19.34 -2.33
N ALA A 281 -15.79 20.20 -1.88
CA ALA A 281 -15.77 21.60 -2.28
C ALA A 281 -15.43 21.79 -3.77
N PHE A 282 -14.75 20.81 -4.39
CA PHE A 282 -14.49 20.79 -5.82
C PHE A 282 -15.71 20.39 -6.64
N GLU A 283 -16.44 19.34 -6.23
CA GLU A 283 -17.73 18.96 -6.85
C GLU A 283 -18.78 20.08 -6.74
N LEU A 284 -18.92 20.71 -5.57
CA LEU A 284 -19.81 21.86 -5.36
C LEU A 284 -19.33 23.15 -6.08
N GLY A 285 -18.18 23.10 -6.75
CA GLY A 285 -17.58 24.22 -7.47
C GLY A 285 -17.22 25.42 -6.59
N LEU A 286 -17.05 25.23 -5.28
CA LEU A 286 -16.82 26.30 -4.30
C LEU A 286 -15.42 26.92 -4.39
N HIS A 287 -14.49 26.28 -5.13
CA HIS A 287 -13.15 26.79 -5.41
C HIS A 287 -13.09 27.93 -6.45
N LYS A 288 -14.22 28.36 -7.01
CA LYS A 288 -14.28 29.34 -8.11
C LYS A 288 -15.53 30.25 -8.05
N PRO A 289 -15.51 31.42 -8.71
CA PRO A 289 -16.69 32.26 -8.86
C PRO A 289 -17.86 31.53 -9.54
N SER A 290 -19.07 32.03 -9.32
CA SER A 290 -20.28 31.57 -10.04
C SER A 290 -20.11 31.83 -11.54
N THR A 291 -19.90 30.78 -12.34
CA THR A 291 -19.48 30.92 -13.75
C THR A 291 -20.62 31.30 -14.67
N ASN A 292 -20.43 32.35 -15.49
CA ASN A 292 -21.28 32.62 -16.65
C ASN A 292 -21.42 31.36 -17.54
N GLY A 293 -22.62 31.06 -18.01
CA GLY A 293 -22.90 29.88 -18.86
C GLY A 293 -22.18 29.84 -20.23
N ALA A 294 -21.45 30.90 -20.58
CA ALA A 294 -20.79 31.09 -21.87
C ALA A 294 -19.53 30.23 -22.12
N GLN A 295 -19.09 29.42 -21.16
CA GLN A 295 -17.80 28.71 -21.25
C GLN A 295 -17.87 27.18 -21.05
N ARG A 296 -19.03 26.56 -21.30
CA ARG A 296 -19.14 25.11 -21.51
C ARG A 296 -18.60 24.72 -22.89
N CYS A 297 -17.86 23.62 -23.00
CA CYS A 297 -17.23 23.21 -24.26
C CYS A 297 -18.26 22.94 -25.37
N LYS A 298 -17.91 23.28 -26.63
CA LYS A 298 -18.78 23.23 -27.83
C LYS A 298 -19.34 21.84 -28.23
N PHE A 299 -19.07 20.79 -27.45
CA PHE A 299 -19.50 19.41 -27.71
C PHE A 299 -20.92 19.09 -27.25
N TRP A 300 -21.47 19.82 -26.27
CA TRP A 300 -22.79 19.56 -25.69
C TRP A 300 -23.75 20.69 -26.06
N ARG A 301 -24.70 20.41 -26.97
CA ARG A 301 -25.56 21.43 -27.59
C ARG A 301 -27.05 21.34 -27.23
N HIS A 302 -27.47 20.32 -26.50
CA HIS A 302 -28.88 20.03 -26.21
C HIS A 302 -29.10 19.73 -24.73
N VAL A 303 -29.23 20.79 -23.93
CA VAL A 303 -29.93 20.78 -22.63
C VAL A 303 -30.82 22.03 -22.64
N PRO A 304 -32.14 21.94 -22.34
CA PRO A 304 -33.02 23.11 -22.32
C PRO A 304 -32.57 24.14 -21.28
N GLU A 305 -32.64 25.43 -21.64
CA GLU A 305 -32.18 26.54 -20.81
C GLU A 305 -33.22 26.94 -19.74
N GLN A 306 -33.44 26.07 -18.76
CA GLN A 306 -34.33 26.35 -17.63
C GLN A 306 -33.62 27.12 -16.51
N GLN A 307 -33.82 28.44 -16.54
CA GLN A 307 -34.09 29.28 -15.36
C GLN A 307 -33.10 29.31 -14.18
N GLN A 308 -31.88 28.77 -14.29
CA GLN A 308 -30.87 28.88 -13.24
C GLN A 308 -30.30 30.32 -13.18
N ALA A 309 -31.10 31.22 -12.61
CA ALA A 309 -30.81 32.63 -12.48
C ALA A 309 -29.51 32.88 -11.69
N ARG A 310 -28.91 34.06 -11.90
CA ARG A 310 -27.68 34.52 -11.21
C ARG A 310 -27.78 34.32 -9.69
N ARG A 311 -27.22 33.22 -9.18
CA ARG A 311 -26.96 33.04 -7.75
C ARG A 311 -25.53 33.48 -7.47
N GLU A 312 -25.41 34.60 -6.76
CA GLU A 312 -24.17 35.01 -6.13
C GLU A 312 -23.84 34.05 -4.98
N ARG A 313 -22.54 33.83 -4.74
CA ARG A 313 -22.09 32.91 -3.68
C ARG A 313 -22.35 33.55 -2.31
N THR A 314 -23.13 32.86 -1.49
CA THR A 314 -23.53 33.31 -0.14
C THR A 314 -22.33 33.45 0.79
N LEU A 315 -22.48 34.22 1.87
CA LEU A 315 -21.45 34.36 2.89
C LEU A 315 -21.08 33.02 3.52
N GLU A 316 -22.02 32.09 3.68
CA GLU A 316 -21.74 30.75 4.15
C GLU A 316 -20.91 29.91 3.17
N GLU A 317 -21.19 29.96 1.86
CA GLU A 317 -20.37 29.30 0.84
C GLU A 317 -18.94 29.86 0.83
N ARG A 318 -18.80 31.18 0.95
CA ARG A 318 -17.50 31.90 1.00
C ARG A 318 -16.72 31.58 2.27
N ARG A 319 -17.39 31.57 3.43
CA ARG A 319 -16.84 31.12 4.72
C ARG A 319 -16.38 29.67 4.65
N THR A 320 -17.16 28.77 4.05
CA THR A 320 -16.86 27.34 3.97
C THR A 320 -15.59 27.04 3.16
N ILE A 321 -15.38 27.71 2.01
CA ILE A 321 -14.13 27.50 1.23
C ILE A 321 -12.90 28.11 1.93
N LEU A 322 -13.06 29.23 2.64
CA LEU A 322 -12.02 29.86 3.44
C LEU A 322 -11.63 29.02 4.67
N ALA A 323 -12.62 28.47 5.37
CA ALA A 323 -12.42 27.57 6.49
C ALA A 323 -11.77 26.24 6.06
N LEU A 324 -12.09 25.74 4.87
CA LEU A 324 -11.45 24.57 4.29
C LEU A 324 -10.00 24.84 3.88
N PHE A 325 -9.67 26.05 3.44
CA PHE A 325 -8.27 26.47 3.24
C PHE A 325 -7.50 26.45 4.57
N HIS A 326 -8.07 27.02 5.63
CA HIS A 326 -7.48 27.00 6.97
C HIS A 326 -7.26 25.57 7.47
N LEU A 327 -8.31 24.76 7.52
CA LEU A 327 -8.25 23.34 7.91
C LEU A 327 -7.21 22.56 7.09
N SER A 328 -7.10 22.84 5.80
CA SER A 328 -6.11 22.21 4.92
C SER A 328 -4.67 22.63 5.25
N SER A 329 -4.44 23.90 5.57
CA SER A 329 -3.15 24.40 6.07
C SER A 329 -2.79 23.78 7.41
N SER A 330 -3.66 23.87 8.42
CA SER A 330 -3.39 23.31 9.75
C SER A 330 -3.19 21.79 9.72
N THR A 331 -3.91 21.06 8.85
CA THR A 331 -3.68 19.61 8.62
C THR A 331 -2.29 19.34 8.05
N TRP A 332 -1.80 20.19 7.14
CA TRP A 332 -0.46 20.10 6.59
C TRP A 332 0.60 20.42 7.66
N THR A 333 0.44 21.51 8.41
CA THR A 333 1.36 21.90 9.50
C THR A 333 1.47 20.82 10.59
N ALA A 334 0.36 20.17 10.94
CA ALA A 334 0.31 19.16 12.01
C ALA A 334 0.82 17.76 11.58
N TYR A 335 0.66 17.38 10.31
CA TYR A 335 0.89 15.99 9.88
C TYR A 335 1.84 15.80 8.69
N ARG A 336 2.20 16.86 7.96
CA ARG A 336 3.16 16.86 6.82
C ARG A 336 2.90 15.84 5.70
N LYS A 337 1.67 15.33 5.56
CA LYS A 337 1.32 14.20 4.66
C LYS A 337 0.72 14.57 3.30
N THR A 338 0.21 15.79 3.10
CA THR A 338 -0.33 16.27 1.81
C THR A 338 -0.16 17.79 1.71
N GLU A 339 0.19 18.31 0.53
CA GLU A 339 0.16 19.76 0.24
C GLU A 339 -1.18 20.40 0.69
N PRO A 340 -1.15 21.61 1.25
CA PRO A 340 -2.37 22.34 1.58
C PRO A 340 -3.05 22.89 0.32
N MET A 341 -4.35 23.16 0.40
CA MET A 341 -5.11 23.77 -0.69
C MET A 341 -4.48 25.12 -1.08
N ARG A 342 -4.17 25.30 -2.36
CA ARG A 342 -3.49 26.51 -2.85
C ARG A 342 -4.40 27.73 -2.74
N TRP A 343 -3.88 28.83 -2.21
CA TRP A 343 -4.58 30.11 -2.17
C TRP A 343 -4.88 30.61 -3.60
N THR A 344 -6.02 31.26 -3.79
CA THR A 344 -6.48 31.74 -5.11
C THR A 344 -6.99 33.18 -5.04
N ALA A 345 -6.98 33.87 -6.19
CA ALA A 345 -7.59 35.20 -6.29
C ALA A 345 -9.09 35.21 -5.93
N TYR A 346 -9.81 34.10 -6.12
CA TYR A 346 -11.20 33.97 -5.68
C TYR A 346 -11.32 33.80 -4.16
N MET A 347 -10.40 33.10 -3.50
CA MET A 347 -10.34 33.07 -2.03
C MET A 347 -9.99 34.44 -1.46
N GLN A 348 -9.15 35.22 -2.15
CA GLN A 348 -8.88 36.63 -1.80
C GLN A 348 -10.15 37.50 -1.89
N GLU A 349 -10.95 37.36 -2.95
CA GLU A 349 -12.27 38.00 -3.10
C GLU A 349 -13.22 37.59 -1.96
N CYS A 350 -13.28 36.29 -1.63
CA CYS A 350 -14.09 35.79 -0.52
C CYS A 350 -13.65 36.36 0.83
N LEU A 351 -12.34 36.46 1.08
CA LEU A 351 -11.77 36.98 2.32
C LEU A 351 -12.08 38.47 2.50
N GLN A 352 -12.02 39.25 1.41
CA GLN A 352 -12.43 40.65 1.41
C GLN A 352 -13.94 40.79 1.71
N ILE A 353 -14.79 40.08 0.97
CA ILE A 353 -16.25 40.15 1.15
C ILE A 353 -16.66 39.71 2.57
N LEU A 354 -16.06 38.65 3.12
CA LEU A 354 -16.33 38.21 4.49
C LEU A 354 -15.82 39.23 5.54
N SER A 355 -14.74 39.95 5.25
CA SER A 355 -14.22 41.04 6.11
C SER A 355 -15.04 42.33 6.03
N GLU A 356 -15.79 42.55 4.95
CA GLU A 356 -16.67 43.72 4.74
C GLU A 356 -18.12 43.46 5.19
N GLN A 357 -18.55 42.19 5.16
CA GLN A 357 -19.95 41.76 5.36
C GLN A 357 -20.10 40.70 6.46
N ALA A 358 -19.26 40.77 7.50
CA ALA A 358 -19.25 39.80 8.61
C ALA A 358 -20.65 39.63 9.27
N GLU A 359 -21.10 38.38 9.41
CA GLU A 359 -22.36 38.03 10.08
C GLU A 359 -22.16 37.86 11.59
N SER A 360 -20.93 37.56 12.02
CA SER A 360 -20.56 37.30 13.42
C SER A 360 -19.15 37.79 13.74
N HIS A 361 -18.86 38.03 15.02
CA HIS A 361 -17.50 38.31 15.51
C HIS A 361 -16.50 37.19 15.15
N LEU A 362 -16.98 35.95 15.03
CA LEU A 362 -16.18 34.80 14.58
C LEU A 362 -15.64 34.99 13.15
N ASP A 363 -16.35 35.71 12.26
CA ASP A 363 -15.85 35.98 10.91
C ASP A 363 -14.61 36.89 10.95
N ALA A 364 -14.56 37.86 11.88
CA ALA A 364 -13.39 38.70 12.06
C ALA A 364 -12.19 37.91 12.62
N ILE A 365 -12.43 36.91 13.48
CA ILE A 365 -11.40 35.98 13.95
C ILE A 365 -10.91 35.10 12.79
N LEU A 366 -11.80 34.46 12.03
CA LEU A 366 -11.45 33.64 10.87
C LEU A 366 -10.64 34.43 9.82
N VAL A 367 -11.03 35.67 9.54
CA VAL A 367 -10.31 36.57 8.63
C VAL A 367 -8.90 36.87 9.14
N ALA A 368 -8.69 36.95 10.47
CA ALA A 368 -7.38 37.16 11.07
C ALA A 368 -6.51 35.88 11.06
N GLU A 369 -7.09 34.73 11.45
CA GLU A 369 -6.44 33.43 11.40
C GLU A 369 -5.95 33.08 10.00
N ILE A 370 -6.76 33.32 8.96
CA ILE A 370 -6.38 33.11 7.56
C ILE A 370 -5.26 34.06 7.12
N LYS A 371 -5.28 35.33 7.53
CA LYS A 371 -4.17 36.26 7.26
C LYS A 371 -2.86 35.78 7.91
N CYS A 372 -2.94 35.16 9.09
CA CYS A 372 -1.80 34.54 9.76
C CYS A 372 -1.34 33.23 9.07
N GLN A 373 -2.26 32.38 8.60
CA GLN A 373 -1.91 31.21 7.76
C GLN A 373 -1.18 31.62 6.48
N LEU A 374 -1.60 32.72 5.84
CA LEU A 374 -0.92 33.29 4.67
C LEU A 374 0.48 33.85 5.00
N ILE A 375 0.76 34.21 6.25
CA ILE A 375 2.12 34.52 6.72
C ILE A 375 2.94 33.25 6.93
N PHE A 376 2.36 32.17 7.48
CA PHE A 376 3.06 30.88 7.60
C PHE A 376 3.47 30.34 6.22
N HIS A 377 2.55 30.34 5.24
CA HIS A 377 2.86 29.96 3.84
C HIS A 377 3.90 30.87 3.15
N GLN A 378 4.26 32.04 3.71
CA GLN A 378 5.36 32.89 3.23
C GLN A 378 6.71 32.58 3.91
N ALA A 379 6.70 32.05 5.13
CA ALA A 379 7.91 31.52 5.78
C ALA A 379 8.28 30.12 5.27
N GLU A 380 7.27 29.30 4.96
CA GLU A 380 7.40 27.88 4.65
C GLU A 380 8.27 27.49 3.43
N PRO A 381 8.39 28.27 2.33
CA PRO A 381 9.27 27.92 1.22
C PRO A 381 10.71 27.66 1.65
N PHE A 382 11.19 28.34 2.70
CA PHE A 382 12.54 28.17 3.22
C PHE A 382 12.71 26.98 4.19
N ALA A 383 11.62 26.25 4.47
CA ALA A 383 11.60 24.96 5.15
C ALA A 383 11.26 23.79 4.20
N THR A 384 10.96 24.06 2.92
CA THR A 384 10.56 23.02 1.94
C THR A 384 11.39 23.05 0.64
N VAL A 385 12.13 24.12 0.34
CA VAL A 385 13.07 24.21 -0.80
C VAL A 385 14.40 23.53 -0.45
N GLN A 386 14.34 22.23 -0.17
CA GLN A 386 15.51 21.32 -0.06
C GLN A 386 15.78 20.57 -1.39
N LEU A 387 14.97 20.82 -2.43
CA LEU A 387 15.02 20.18 -3.75
C LEU A 387 15.71 21.02 -4.84
N SER A 388 16.46 22.05 -4.46
CA SER A 388 17.37 22.78 -5.35
C SER A 388 18.53 21.88 -5.79
N LEU A 389 18.68 21.66 -7.09
CA LEU A 389 19.69 20.74 -7.67
C LEU A 389 21.16 21.13 -7.40
N ASP A 390 21.41 22.35 -6.95
CA ASP A 390 22.74 22.95 -6.79
C ASP A 390 23.28 22.92 -5.34
N GLY A 391 22.67 22.15 -4.43
CA GLY A 391 23.22 21.87 -3.09
C GLY A 391 23.34 23.08 -2.15
N THR A 392 22.64 24.18 -2.42
CA THR A 392 22.71 25.42 -1.65
C THR A 392 21.53 25.55 -0.68
N GLN A 393 21.79 25.40 0.62
CA GLN A 393 20.80 25.68 1.68
C GLN A 393 20.42 27.16 1.65
N GLN A 394 19.19 27.47 1.21
CA GLN A 394 18.61 28.80 1.34
C GLN A 394 17.98 28.99 2.72
N VAL A 395 18.83 29.19 3.74
CA VAL A 395 18.39 29.61 5.07
C VAL A 395 17.55 30.89 4.94
N PRO A 396 16.33 30.98 5.53
CA PRO A 396 15.49 32.16 5.42
C PRO A 396 16.24 33.39 5.95
N SER A 397 16.24 34.48 5.18
CA SER A 397 16.94 35.69 5.63
C SER A 397 16.29 36.26 6.88
N THR A 398 17.09 36.66 7.86
CA THR A 398 16.61 37.30 9.10
C THR A 398 15.70 38.50 8.78
N THR A 399 16.02 39.24 7.72
CA THR A 399 15.23 40.34 7.17
C THR A 399 13.81 39.93 6.77
N LEU A 400 13.63 38.76 6.15
CA LEU A 400 12.31 38.24 5.78
C LEU A 400 11.48 37.90 7.02
N ILE A 401 12.05 37.15 7.97
CA ILE A 401 11.32 36.76 9.19
C ILE A 401 10.95 38.00 10.03
N THR A 402 11.83 39.00 10.13
CA THR A 402 11.52 40.30 10.74
C THR A 402 10.41 41.05 9.99
N ALA A 403 10.37 40.98 8.65
CA ALA A 403 9.29 41.57 7.86
C ALA A 403 7.95 40.85 8.06
N LEU A 404 7.94 39.53 8.19
CA LEU A 404 6.74 38.72 8.51
C LEU A 404 6.24 38.97 9.94
N LEU A 405 7.15 39.10 10.91
CA LEU A 405 6.81 39.52 12.28
C LEU A 405 6.18 40.92 12.31
N ARG A 406 6.65 41.84 11.46
CA ARG A 406 6.03 43.16 11.29
C ARG A 406 4.63 43.07 10.68
N GLN A 407 4.43 42.25 9.64
CA GLN A 407 3.10 42.00 9.07
C GLN A 407 2.13 41.37 10.10
N LEU A 408 2.62 40.48 10.96
CA LEU A 408 1.82 39.91 12.07
C LEU A 408 1.41 40.99 13.09
N GLY A 409 2.30 41.95 13.39
CA GLY A 409 1.98 43.15 14.15
C GLY A 409 0.91 44.00 13.46
N GLU A 410 1.06 44.26 12.15
CA GLU A 410 0.07 45.00 11.35
C GLU A 410 -1.32 44.33 11.34
N ILE A 411 -1.39 42.99 11.32
CA ILE A 411 -2.66 42.24 11.48
C ILE A 411 -3.24 42.46 12.88
N ARG A 412 -2.45 42.24 13.93
CA ARG A 412 -2.89 42.39 15.34
C ARG A 412 -3.42 43.80 15.61
N ASP A 413 -2.68 44.81 15.18
CA ASP A 413 -2.95 46.20 15.53
C ASP A 413 -4.19 46.73 14.77
N ALA A 414 -4.45 46.19 13.57
CA ALA A 414 -5.64 46.48 12.76
C ALA A 414 -6.95 45.80 13.24
N LEU A 415 -6.91 44.89 14.22
CA LEU A 415 -8.13 44.29 14.78
C LEU A 415 -8.95 45.30 15.62
N PRO A 416 -10.29 45.21 15.65
CA PRO A 416 -11.10 45.91 16.63
C PRO A 416 -10.75 45.48 18.06
N ASP A 417 -10.78 46.39 19.03
CA ASP A 417 -10.29 46.10 20.38
C ASP A 417 -11.12 45.02 21.12
N ASN A 418 -12.40 44.91 20.80
CA ASN A 418 -13.25 43.81 21.29
C ASN A 418 -12.89 42.44 20.70
N ILE A 419 -12.23 42.40 19.53
CA ILE A 419 -11.68 41.15 18.96
C ILE A 419 -10.29 40.90 19.53
N LYS A 420 -9.47 41.93 19.74
CA LYS A 420 -8.16 41.81 20.42
C LYS A 420 -8.27 41.23 21.84
N SER A 421 -9.40 41.41 22.52
CA SER A 421 -9.67 40.82 23.83
C SER A 421 -10.01 39.32 23.82
N GLU A 422 -10.37 38.73 22.66
CA GLU A 422 -10.78 37.33 22.59
C GLU A 422 -9.59 36.37 22.76
N ARG A 423 -9.74 35.37 23.64
CA ARG A 423 -8.64 34.46 23.99
C ARG A 423 -8.16 33.61 22.80
N THR A 424 -9.07 33.19 21.92
CA THR A 424 -8.76 32.39 20.73
C THR A 424 -7.72 33.08 19.84
N ILE A 425 -7.95 34.36 19.49
CA ILE A 425 -7.03 35.11 18.62
C ILE A 425 -5.77 35.57 19.36
N GLN A 426 -5.82 35.78 20.68
CA GLN A 426 -4.61 36.02 21.50
C GLN A 426 -3.66 34.82 21.44
N LEU A 427 -4.16 33.61 21.68
CA LEU A 427 -3.39 32.37 21.58
C LEU A 427 -2.87 32.16 20.17
N TYR A 428 -3.72 32.34 19.15
CA TYR A 428 -3.34 32.14 17.75
C TYR A 428 -2.25 33.12 17.30
N LEU A 429 -2.36 34.42 17.62
CA LEU A 429 -1.35 35.43 17.30
C LEU A 429 -0.04 35.19 18.07
N CYS A 430 -0.12 34.75 19.33
CA CYS A 430 1.06 34.45 20.13
C CYS A 430 1.79 33.18 19.63
N TYR A 431 1.03 32.16 19.20
CA TYR A 431 1.58 30.99 18.50
C TYR A 431 2.22 31.38 17.16
N ALA A 432 1.62 32.31 16.42
CA ALA A 432 2.17 32.79 15.16
C ALA A 432 3.49 33.56 15.37
N GLU A 433 3.57 34.39 16.42
CA GLU A 433 4.79 35.06 16.84
C GLU A 433 5.88 34.04 17.19
N LEU A 434 5.55 33.04 18.01
CA LEU A 434 6.46 31.96 18.42
C LEU A 434 6.96 31.13 17.23
N SER A 435 6.06 30.77 16.31
CA SER A 435 6.36 29.97 15.12
C SER A 435 7.27 30.72 14.14
N LEU A 436 7.08 32.03 13.96
CA LEU A 436 8.03 32.85 13.21
C LEU A 436 9.38 32.97 13.94
N LYS A 437 9.36 33.23 15.26
CA LYS A 437 10.59 33.35 16.06
C LYS A 437 11.45 32.09 16.05
N LYS A 438 10.88 30.88 16.00
CA LYS A 438 11.62 29.61 15.81
C LYS A 438 12.67 29.70 14.68
N HIS A 439 12.33 30.34 13.56
CA HIS A 439 13.20 30.48 12.39
C HIS A 439 14.41 31.40 12.64
N LEU A 440 14.36 32.29 13.64
CA LEU A 440 15.45 33.19 14.04
C LEU A 440 16.52 32.52 14.92
N ILE A 441 16.32 31.24 15.32
CA ILE A 441 17.16 30.49 16.26
C ILE A 441 18.06 29.46 15.54
N GLY A 442 17.91 29.31 14.22
CA GLY A 442 18.63 28.34 13.36
C GLY A 442 20.16 28.33 13.51
N GLU A 443 20.81 27.29 12.98
CA GLU A 443 22.16 26.86 13.39
C GLU A 443 23.27 27.93 13.47
N PRO A 444 24.23 27.78 14.41
CA PRO A 444 25.37 28.68 14.54
C PRO A 444 26.34 28.55 13.35
N LYS A 445 26.31 29.54 12.45
CA LYS A 445 27.26 29.70 11.33
C LYS A 445 28.69 29.89 11.84
N THR A 446 29.45 28.79 11.92
CA THR A 446 30.91 28.68 12.14
C THR A 446 31.52 29.41 13.35
N SER A 447 32.67 28.93 13.82
CA SER A 447 33.32 29.37 15.08
C SER A 447 34.03 30.73 15.02
N THR A 448 33.49 31.69 14.25
CA THR A 448 34.09 33.02 14.00
C THR A 448 33.03 34.13 13.89
N GLN A 449 31.98 34.09 14.72
CA GLN A 449 30.97 35.16 14.81
C GLN A 449 31.46 36.35 15.65
N SER A 450 30.95 37.54 15.36
CA SER A 450 31.28 38.77 16.07
C SER A 450 30.41 38.97 17.32
N ILE A 451 30.91 39.77 18.27
CA ILE A 451 30.22 40.03 19.55
C ILE A 451 28.77 40.53 19.38
N PRO A 452 28.44 41.44 18.43
CA PRO A 452 27.06 41.87 18.19
C PRO A 452 26.13 40.75 17.69
N GLU A 453 26.63 39.82 16.87
CA GLU A 453 25.85 38.71 16.32
C GLU A 453 25.44 37.73 17.43
N ASN A 454 26.38 37.38 18.32
CA ASN A 454 26.11 36.57 19.51
C ASN A 454 25.04 37.21 20.41
N PHE A 455 25.09 38.54 20.62
CA PHE A 455 24.10 39.24 21.44
C PHE A 455 22.70 39.24 20.80
N GLN A 456 22.60 39.45 19.48
CA GLN A 456 21.32 39.32 18.77
C GLN A 456 20.76 37.90 18.84
N ARG A 457 21.61 36.89 18.79
CA ARG A 457 21.22 35.47 18.92
C ARG A 457 20.65 35.14 20.30
N LEU A 458 21.24 35.67 21.38
CA LEU A 458 20.71 35.55 22.74
C LEU A 458 19.37 36.29 22.90
N GLN A 459 19.19 37.46 22.30
CA GLN A 459 17.89 38.15 22.27
C GLN A 459 16.80 37.33 21.54
N ASN A 460 17.15 36.64 20.45
CA ASN A 460 16.19 35.81 19.72
C ASN A 460 15.72 34.62 20.57
N LEU A 461 16.61 34.02 21.36
CA LEU A 461 16.31 32.94 22.30
C LEU A 461 15.38 33.41 23.44
N ASP A 462 15.70 34.51 24.11
CA ASP A 462 14.86 35.09 25.17
C ASP A 462 13.49 35.57 24.66
N SER A 463 13.46 36.19 23.47
CA SER A 463 12.22 36.63 22.83
C SER A 463 11.32 35.46 22.41
N ALA A 464 11.89 34.29 22.09
CA ALA A 464 11.13 33.07 21.86
C ALA A 464 10.62 32.46 23.18
N LEU A 465 11.46 32.43 24.22
CA LEU A 465 11.08 32.01 25.58
C LEU A 465 9.85 32.80 26.06
N GLY A 466 9.91 34.14 26.00
CA GLY A 466 8.82 35.03 26.40
C GLY A 466 7.54 34.96 25.55
N SER A 467 7.60 34.44 24.31
CA SER A 467 6.39 34.11 23.53
C SER A 467 5.81 32.75 23.91
N ALA A 468 6.63 31.77 24.31
CA ALA A 468 6.15 30.48 24.77
C ALA A 468 5.55 30.54 26.17
N GLU A 469 6.16 31.28 27.09
CA GLU A 469 5.62 31.61 28.42
C GLU A 469 4.23 32.24 28.29
N ARG A 470 4.10 33.32 27.53
CA ARG A 470 2.82 34.02 27.30
C ARG A 470 1.76 33.11 26.68
N TRP A 471 2.13 32.20 25.78
CA TRP A 471 1.18 31.26 25.19
C TRP A 471 0.66 30.26 26.25
N LEU A 472 1.51 29.79 27.16
CA LEU A 472 1.08 28.93 28.29
C LEU A 472 0.27 29.70 29.34
N GLU A 473 0.63 30.94 29.67
CA GLU A 473 -0.18 31.82 30.52
C GLU A 473 -1.60 31.95 29.96
N LEU A 474 -1.74 32.28 28.68
CA LEU A 474 -3.03 32.38 27.98
C LEU A 474 -3.82 31.05 27.94
N LEU A 475 -3.14 29.91 27.94
CA LEU A 475 -3.80 28.59 28.00
C LEU A 475 -4.28 28.26 29.42
N PHE A 476 -3.47 28.50 30.44
CA PHE A 476 -3.83 28.18 31.83
C PHE A 476 -4.81 29.18 32.46
N ASP A 477 -4.89 30.41 31.92
CA ASP A 477 -5.95 31.39 32.20
C ASP A 477 -7.32 31.02 31.56
N MET A 478 -7.38 30.01 30.68
CA MET A 478 -8.60 29.66 29.95
C MET A 478 -9.62 28.97 30.88
N PRO A 479 -10.93 29.32 30.81
CA PRO A 479 -11.97 28.60 31.52
C PRO A 479 -11.99 27.10 31.16
N LEU A 480 -12.22 26.24 32.17
CA LEU A 480 -12.37 24.78 31.97
C LEU A 480 -13.47 24.42 30.97
N SER A 481 -14.48 25.29 30.81
CA SER A 481 -15.55 25.13 29.80
C SER A 481 -15.03 25.21 28.37
N ASP A 482 -13.96 25.96 28.14
CA ASP A 482 -13.49 26.33 26.81
C ASP A 482 -12.35 25.39 26.41
N LEU A 483 -11.52 25.01 27.39
CA LEU A 483 -10.58 23.88 27.30
C LEU A 483 -11.27 22.55 26.93
N ALA A 484 -12.55 22.39 27.23
CA ALA A 484 -13.35 21.22 26.83
C ALA A 484 -13.63 21.15 25.31
N GLY A 485 -13.58 22.29 24.60
CA GLY A 485 -13.91 22.40 23.19
C GLY A 485 -12.72 22.68 22.27
N VAL A 486 -11.49 22.54 22.75
CA VAL A 486 -10.27 22.72 21.94
C VAL A 486 -10.27 21.80 20.73
N ASN A 487 -9.77 22.31 19.61
CA ASN A 487 -9.71 21.62 18.33
C ASN A 487 -8.33 20.93 18.13
N VAL A 488 -8.16 20.18 17.04
CA VAL A 488 -6.89 19.49 16.70
C VAL A 488 -5.71 20.46 16.58
N GLU A 489 -5.96 21.68 16.08
CA GLU A 489 -4.95 22.71 15.88
C GLU A 489 -4.45 23.26 17.22
N PHE A 490 -5.34 23.57 18.18
CA PHE A 490 -4.94 23.94 19.54
C PHE A 490 -4.07 22.87 20.22
N CYS A 491 -4.42 21.58 20.05
CA CYS A 491 -3.56 20.49 20.51
C CYS A 491 -2.18 20.47 19.83
N THR A 492 -2.11 20.79 18.53
CA THR A 492 -0.83 20.90 17.80
C THR A 492 -0.02 22.10 18.28
N GLN A 493 -0.64 23.27 18.47
CA GLN A 493 0.02 24.47 19.01
C GLN A 493 0.63 24.21 20.40
N PHE A 494 -0.10 23.52 21.28
CA PHE A 494 0.37 23.13 22.60
C PHE A 494 1.62 22.24 22.54
N LEU A 495 1.57 21.17 21.74
CA LEU A 495 2.70 20.24 21.60
C LEU A 495 3.93 20.91 20.99
N HIS A 496 3.74 21.81 20.02
CA HIS A 496 4.82 22.63 19.46
C HIS A 496 5.39 23.63 20.49
N CYS A 497 4.56 24.24 21.33
CA CYS A 497 5.00 25.13 22.41
C CYS A 497 5.88 24.38 23.44
N LEU A 498 5.42 23.21 23.91
CA LEU A 498 6.19 22.33 24.79
C LEU A 498 7.52 21.90 24.15
N ALA A 499 7.54 21.58 22.86
CA ALA A 499 8.76 21.19 22.15
C ALA A 499 9.77 22.34 22.05
N ILE A 500 9.31 23.57 21.77
CA ILE A 500 10.19 24.76 21.73
C ILE A 500 10.76 25.04 23.12
N LEU A 501 9.93 25.01 24.17
CA LEU A 501 10.39 25.19 25.56
C LEU A 501 11.41 24.12 25.97
N PHE A 502 11.15 22.86 25.66
CA PHE A 502 12.10 21.78 25.92
C PHE A 502 13.45 22.04 25.25
N LYS A 503 13.46 22.36 23.94
CA LYS A 503 14.70 22.72 23.23
C LYS A 503 15.40 23.93 23.88
N LEU A 504 14.68 24.96 24.34
CA LEU A 504 15.26 26.11 25.05
C LEU A 504 15.97 25.69 26.37
N THR A 505 15.40 24.74 27.13
CA THR A 505 16.01 24.25 28.39
C THR A 505 17.24 23.36 28.21
N ILE A 506 17.49 22.83 27.01
CA ILE A 506 18.66 21.97 26.71
C ILE A 506 19.63 22.57 25.68
N HIS A 507 19.36 23.78 25.18
CA HIS A 507 20.20 24.42 24.17
C HIS A 507 21.54 24.90 24.74
N LYS A 508 22.62 24.63 24.01
CA LYS A 508 24.00 24.95 24.41
C LYS A 508 24.55 26.05 23.51
N GLU A 509 24.43 27.29 23.98
CA GLU A 509 24.85 28.50 23.26
C GLU A 509 25.76 29.35 24.18
N PRO A 510 26.86 29.97 23.70
CA PRO A 510 27.73 30.79 24.54
C PRO A 510 27.00 32.00 25.14
N GLY A 511 26.83 32.00 26.47
CA GLY A 511 26.09 33.04 27.20
C GLY A 511 24.61 32.74 27.45
N TRP A 512 24.10 31.57 27.05
CA TRP A 512 22.76 31.09 27.40
C TRP A 512 22.81 30.23 28.67
N ASP A 513 22.25 30.75 29.77
CA ASP A 513 22.22 30.03 31.05
C ASP A 513 21.01 29.09 31.13
N MET A 514 21.27 27.80 30.85
CA MET A 514 20.26 26.74 30.95
C MET A 514 19.70 26.52 32.36
N GLU A 515 20.40 26.93 33.43
CA GLU A 515 19.90 26.80 34.80
C GLU A 515 18.90 27.93 35.10
N GLU A 516 19.21 29.16 34.67
CA GLU A 516 18.29 30.30 34.81
C GLU A 516 17.02 30.13 33.99
N VAL A 517 17.11 29.59 32.77
CA VAL A 517 15.93 29.25 31.93
C VAL A 517 15.02 28.24 32.65
N ARG A 518 15.58 27.23 33.32
CA ARG A 518 14.81 26.22 34.08
C ARG A 518 14.23 26.76 35.39
N LYS A 519 14.85 27.78 36.01
CA LYS A 519 14.26 28.49 37.17
C LYS A 519 13.10 29.40 36.75
N ARG A 520 13.21 30.01 35.56
CA ARG A 520 12.20 30.90 34.99
C ARG A 520 10.97 30.12 34.51
N ILE A 521 11.16 28.98 33.86
CA ILE A 521 10.08 28.03 33.54
C ILE A 521 10.56 26.58 33.60
N ASP A 522 10.05 25.83 34.58
CA ASP A 522 10.26 24.38 34.65
C ASP A 522 9.22 23.65 33.79
N VAL A 523 9.68 23.08 32.68
CA VAL A 523 8.87 22.27 31.76
C VAL A 523 8.22 21.07 32.45
N MET A 524 8.81 20.52 33.52
CA MET A 524 8.19 19.41 34.27
C MET A 524 6.94 19.85 35.02
N SER A 525 7.01 20.99 35.72
CA SER A 525 5.85 21.63 36.36
C SER A 525 4.76 22.00 35.35
N VAL A 526 5.12 22.39 34.11
CA VAL A 526 4.15 22.65 33.04
C VAL A 526 3.41 21.37 32.67
N PHE A 527 4.09 20.23 32.52
CA PHE A 527 3.41 18.94 32.27
C PHE A 527 2.45 18.55 33.40
N ASP A 528 2.88 18.70 34.66
CA ASP A 528 2.03 18.38 35.81
C ASP A 528 0.80 19.30 35.85
N ARG A 529 1.00 20.61 35.69
CA ARG A 529 -0.10 21.59 35.66
C ARG A 529 -1.06 21.35 34.51
N SER A 530 -0.57 20.94 33.34
CA SER A 530 -1.43 20.51 32.23
C SER A 530 -2.21 19.23 32.55
N CYS A 531 -1.63 18.27 33.29
CA CYS A 531 -2.34 17.07 33.73
C CYS A 531 -3.41 17.35 34.80
N GLU A 532 -3.16 18.30 35.70
CA GLU A 532 -4.15 18.81 36.67
C GLU A 532 -5.34 19.44 35.95
N VAL A 533 -5.08 20.51 35.18
CA VAL A 533 -6.12 21.33 34.53
C VAL A 533 -6.96 20.48 33.58
N LEU A 534 -6.35 19.65 32.73
CA LEU A 534 -7.10 18.76 31.83
C LEU A 534 -7.82 17.61 32.56
N GLY A 535 -7.40 17.26 33.78
CA GLY A 535 -8.08 16.31 34.65
C GLY A 535 -9.33 16.89 35.32
N GLU A 536 -9.40 18.20 35.53
CA GLU A 536 -10.57 18.90 36.08
C GLU A 536 -11.69 19.10 35.04
N VAL A 537 -11.35 19.29 33.76
CA VAL A 537 -12.31 19.59 32.68
C VAL A 537 -13.49 18.58 32.60
N PRO A 538 -13.29 17.24 32.64
CA PRO A 538 -14.41 16.29 32.60
C PRO A 538 -15.38 16.47 33.77
N MET A 539 -14.86 16.72 34.97
CA MET A 539 -15.68 16.92 36.17
C MET A 539 -16.46 18.23 36.12
N ALA A 540 -15.81 19.32 35.65
CA ALA A 540 -16.45 20.62 35.49
C ALA A 540 -17.58 20.61 34.44
N MET A 541 -17.42 19.83 33.35
CA MET A 541 -18.39 19.73 32.26
C MET A 541 -19.44 18.61 32.44
N GLY A 542 -19.27 17.75 33.46
CA GLY A 542 -20.12 16.57 33.67
C GLY A 542 -19.96 15.51 32.59
N ILE A 543 -18.74 15.34 32.06
CA ILE A 543 -18.39 14.34 31.05
C ILE A 543 -18.04 13.02 31.75
N VAL A 544 -18.62 11.92 31.28
CA VAL A 544 -18.46 10.58 31.85
C VAL A 544 -17.86 9.65 30.80
N ASP A 545 -16.77 8.96 31.16
CA ASP A 545 -16.03 8.10 30.22
C ASP A 545 -16.83 6.83 29.82
N ALA A 546 -16.36 6.14 28.78
CA ALA A 546 -16.90 4.88 28.32
C ALA A 546 -16.41 3.70 29.19
N PRO A 547 -17.28 2.75 29.59
CA PRO A 547 -16.84 1.53 30.25
C PRO A 547 -16.16 0.59 29.25
N GLY A 548 -14.82 0.56 29.24
CA GLY A 548 -14.03 -0.32 28.39
C GLY A 548 -12.58 0.14 28.22
N PRO A 549 -11.79 -0.49 27.32
CA PRO A 549 -10.40 -0.13 27.06
C PRO A 549 -10.22 1.12 26.18
N ARG A 550 -11.29 1.63 25.54
CA ARG A 550 -11.25 2.88 24.76
C ARG A 550 -11.71 4.03 25.65
N MET A 551 -10.76 4.80 26.18
CA MET A 551 -11.04 6.01 26.95
C MET A 551 -11.34 7.20 26.03
N GLY A 552 -12.13 8.15 26.52
CA GLY A 552 -12.37 9.45 25.91
C GLY A 552 -11.14 10.36 25.91
N LEU A 553 -11.18 11.41 25.09
CA LEU A 553 -10.05 12.30 24.83
C LEU A 553 -9.35 12.80 26.10
N LEU A 554 -10.07 13.53 26.95
CA LEU A 554 -9.52 14.22 28.11
C LEU A 554 -8.87 13.24 29.09
N PHE A 555 -9.54 12.12 29.36
CA PHE A 555 -9.05 11.03 30.20
C PHE A 555 -7.72 10.46 29.65
N ARG A 556 -7.68 10.11 28.36
CA ARG A 556 -6.48 9.60 27.67
C ARG A 556 -5.34 10.61 27.64
N THR A 557 -5.61 11.89 27.38
CA THR A 557 -4.59 12.93 27.21
C THR A 557 -3.72 13.08 28.46
N THR A 558 -4.28 12.98 29.68
CA THR A 558 -3.46 13.02 30.90
C THR A 558 -2.47 11.85 31.00
N GLY A 559 -2.83 10.66 30.50
CA GLY A 559 -1.92 9.51 30.41
C GLY A 559 -0.78 9.73 29.40
N VAL A 560 -1.12 10.30 28.23
CA VAL A 560 -0.14 10.66 27.19
C VAL A 560 0.84 11.72 27.69
N LEU A 561 0.37 12.79 28.34
CA LEU A 561 1.24 13.84 28.86
C LEU A 561 2.22 13.33 29.94
N ARG A 562 1.78 12.42 30.82
CA ARG A 562 2.68 11.76 31.78
C ARG A 562 3.76 10.93 31.07
N ALA A 563 3.41 10.14 30.05
CA ALA A 563 4.38 9.36 29.27
C ALA A 563 5.39 10.26 28.53
N VAL A 564 4.93 11.37 27.94
CA VAL A 564 5.79 12.36 27.27
C VAL A 564 6.72 13.05 28.28
N LYS A 565 6.23 13.43 29.47
CA LYS A 565 7.06 13.94 30.58
C LYS A 565 8.19 12.95 30.93
N THR A 566 7.89 11.65 31.05
CA THR A 566 8.90 10.62 31.33
C THR A 566 9.99 10.57 30.25
N LEU A 567 9.63 10.70 28.97
CA LEU A 567 10.61 10.76 27.87
C LEU A 567 11.51 12.00 27.95
N PHE A 568 10.95 13.17 28.26
CA PHE A 568 11.73 14.41 28.41
C PHE A 568 12.69 14.32 29.61
N MET A 569 12.23 13.73 30.73
CA MET A 569 13.08 13.47 31.90
C MET A 569 14.24 12.54 31.54
N ALA A 570 14.00 11.46 30.81
CA ALA A 570 15.06 10.53 30.39
C ALA A 570 16.12 11.23 29.52
N GLU A 571 15.70 12.04 28.54
CA GLU A 571 16.60 12.76 27.65
C GLU A 571 17.42 13.85 28.39
N MET A 572 16.82 14.54 29.36
CA MET A 572 17.56 15.47 30.23
C MET A 572 18.62 14.75 31.07
N HIS A 573 18.29 13.61 31.69
CA HIS A 573 19.26 12.82 32.44
C HIS A 573 20.39 12.27 31.56
N GLY A 574 20.10 11.90 30.31
CA GLY A 574 21.11 11.49 29.32
C GLY A 574 22.09 12.59 28.90
N ARG A 575 21.72 13.87 29.02
CA ARG A 575 22.54 15.04 28.62
C ARG A 575 23.16 15.83 29.78
N LEU A 576 22.82 15.51 31.04
CA LEU A 576 23.41 16.10 32.24
C LEU A 576 24.83 15.54 32.52
N PRO A 577 25.75 16.35 33.10
CA PRO A 577 27.05 15.83 33.56
C PRO A 577 26.86 14.76 34.65
N GLN A 578 27.54 13.61 34.50
CA GLN A 578 27.49 12.49 35.45
C GLN A 578 28.10 12.86 36.82
N ASN A 579 27.30 13.42 37.73
CA ASN A 579 27.71 13.72 39.12
C ASN A 579 26.56 13.77 40.14
N VAL A 580 25.36 13.28 39.80
CA VAL A 580 24.22 13.17 40.75
C VAL A 580 24.00 11.69 41.10
N PRO A 581 23.86 11.31 42.40
CA PRO A 581 23.62 9.92 42.79
C PRO A 581 22.31 9.36 42.23
N GLN A 582 22.41 8.25 41.50
CA GLN A 582 21.30 7.67 40.72
C GLN A 582 20.20 7.00 41.58
N GLU A 583 20.39 6.89 42.90
CA GLU A 583 19.48 6.22 43.82
C GLU A 583 18.30 7.08 44.30
N GLN A 584 18.38 8.42 44.21
CA GLN A 584 17.26 9.29 44.63
C GLN A 584 16.20 9.46 43.53
N ALA A 585 16.60 9.62 42.26
CA ALA A 585 15.66 9.83 41.15
C ALA A 585 14.74 8.63 40.86
N ALA A 586 15.08 7.44 41.38
CA ALA A 586 14.22 6.26 41.29
C ALA A 586 13.10 6.22 42.36
N GLY A 587 13.26 6.94 43.48
CA GLY A 587 12.29 6.92 44.58
C GLY A 587 11.01 7.70 44.26
N ASP A 588 11.13 8.87 43.65
CA ASP A 588 9.98 9.74 43.34
C ASP A 588 9.11 9.21 42.19
N LEU A 589 9.58 8.22 41.44
CA LEU A 589 8.82 7.55 40.37
C LEU A 589 7.85 6.47 40.89
N ASP A 590 8.12 5.89 42.06
CA ASP A 590 7.32 4.79 42.63
C ASP A 590 6.04 5.30 43.32
N GLY A 591 6.05 6.57 43.79
CA GLY A 591 4.95 7.19 44.53
C GLY A 591 3.66 7.50 43.75
N GLY A 592 3.62 7.20 42.44
CA GLY A 592 2.47 7.47 41.57
C GLY A 592 1.71 6.23 41.06
N MET A 593 2.23 5.01 41.26
CA MET A 593 1.70 3.79 40.65
C MET A 593 0.60 3.09 41.47
N ASP A 594 -0.52 3.77 41.74
CA ASP A 594 -1.70 3.17 42.40
C ASP A 594 -3.03 3.43 41.65
N GLN A 595 -2.96 3.67 40.34
CA GLN A 595 -4.11 3.60 39.43
C GLN A 595 -3.75 2.73 38.22
N GLY A 596 -4.43 1.59 38.09
CA GLY A 596 -4.06 0.49 37.18
C GLY A 596 -4.27 0.76 35.69
N LEU A 597 -3.46 1.65 35.12
CA LEU A 597 -3.27 1.78 33.67
C LEU A 597 -2.07 0.92 33.24
N ASP A 598 -2.34 -0.15 32.50
CA ASP A 598 -1.31 -1.03 31.94
C ASP A 598 -0.67 -0.34 30.72
N PHE A 599 0.41 0.42 30.97
CA PHE A 599 1.14 1.19 29.95
C PHE A 599 1.93 0.26 29.01
N SER A 600 1.23 -0.32 28.04
CA SER A 600 1.81 -1.24 27.05
C SER A 600 2.85 -0.59 26.15
N ASP A 601 3.79 -1.40 25.65
CA ASP A 601 4.77 -1.00 24.62
C ASP A 601 4.09 -0.33 23.40
N GLU A 602 2.86 -0.73 23.07
CA GLU A 602 2.08 -0.18 21.94
C GLU A 602 1.79 1.32 22.07
N LEU A 603 1.62 1.86 23.29
CA LEU A 603 1.42 3.31 23.49
C LEU A 603 2.70 4.08 23.24
N PHE A 604 3.83 3.61 23.79
CA PHE A 604 5.14 4.24 23.56
C PHE A 604 5.57 4.12 22.10
N GLN A 605 5.40 2.95 21.49
CA GLN A 605 5.70 2.73 20.08
C GLN A 605 4.81 3.58 19.16
N GLY A 606 3.52 3.72 19.48
CA GLY A 606 2.60 4.61 18.77
C GLY A 606 2.93 6.10 18.92
N LEU A 607 3.55 6.53 20.03
CA LEU A 607 4.05 7.89 20.21
C LEU A 607 5.31 8.15 19.38
N TYR A 608 6.23 7.18 19.28
CA TYR A 608 7.41 7.27 18.41
C TYR A 608 7.07 7.30 16.90
N GLU A 609 5.87 6.89 16.48
CA GLU A 609 5.40 7.02 15.08
C GLU A 609 4.80 8.41 14.73
N GLU A 610 4.65 9.33 15.69
CA GLU A 610 4.08 10.67 15.44
C GLU A 610 5.17 11.71 15.06
N PRO A 611 5.09 12.38 13.89
CA PRO A 611 6.18 13.23 13.38
C PRO A 611 6.63 14.36 14.32
N TRP A 612 5.70 15.00 15.04
CA TRP A 612 6.01 16.09 15.98
C TRP A 612 6.90 15.62 17.15
N LEU A 613 6.85 14.34 17.51
CA LEU A 613 7.68 13.75 18.56
C LEU A 613 9.09 13.39 18.04
N VAL A 614 9.27 13.28 16.73
CA VAL A 614 10.61 13.16 16.09
C VAL A 614 11.27 14.54 15.98
N ASP A 615 10.54 15.55 15.49
CA ASP A 615 10.98 16.96 15.42
C ASP A 615 11.44 17.53 16.78
N LEU A 616 10.87 17.01 17.87
CA LEU A 616 11.19 17.33 19.24
C LEU A 616 12.60 16.88 19.68
N PHE A 617 13.01 15.66 19.31
CA PHE A 617 14.31 15.09 19.71
C PHE A 617 15.44 15.37 18.71
N ASP A 618 15.10 15.79 17.49
CA ASP A 618 16.04 16.36 16.52
C ASP A 618 16.91 17.46 17.15
N SER A 619 18.19 17.49 16.77
CA SER A 619 19.18 18.43 17.30
C SER A 619 19.06 19.86 16.77
N THR A 620 18.40 20.11 15.63
CA THR A 620 18.37 21.45 15.04
C THR A 620 17.12 22.26 15.43
N TRP A 621 17.27 23.58 15.40
CA TRP A 621 16.17 24.51 15.69
C TRP A 621 15.14 24.61 14.56
N GLN A 622 15.50 24.19 13.35
CA GLN A 622 14.62 24.31 12.19
C GLN A 622 13.52 23.23 12.21
N GLY A 623 13.73 22.14 12.97
CA GLY A 623 12.90 20.94 12.88
C GLY A 623 13.36 20.19 11.64
N ASP A 624 14.58 19.67 11.74
CA ASP A 624 15.19 18.91 10.67
C ASP A 624 14.63 17.49 10.64
N PHE A 625 13.30 17.39 10.45
CA PHE A 625 12.79 16.31 9.61
C PHE A 625 13.55 16.30 8.27
N ALA A 626 14.08 17.44 7.80
CA ALA A 626 14.98 17.54 6.65
C ALA A 626 16.50 17.32 6.94
N GLN A 627 16.92 16.79 8.12
CA GLN A 627 18.23 16.12 8.33
C GLN A 627 18.14 14.79 9.07
N LEU A 628 17.19 14.58 9.97
CA LEU A 628 16.83 13.23 10.42
C LEU A 628 16.23 12.43 9.26
N VAL A 629 15.36 13.05 8.46
CA VAL A 629 15.04 12.63 7.09
C VAL A 629 15.78 13.52 6.07
N ALA A 630 17.09 13.73 6.26
CA ALA A 630 18.08 13.79 5.15
C ALA A 630 19.36 12.98 5.37
N THR A 631 19.55 12.43 6.57
CA THR A 631 20.24 11.15 6.77
C THR A 631 19.29 10.01 6.41
N GLU A 632 18.02 10.06 6.83
CA GLU A 632 17.00 9.30 6.12
C GLU A 632 16.76 9.82 4.68
N GLU A 633 16.56 11.08 4.26
CA GLU A 633 16.44 11.39 2.80
C GLU A 633 17.71 11.13 1.95
N THR A 634 18.93 11.07 2.46
CA THR A 634 20.01 10.47 1.65
C THR A 634 19.80 8.96 1.46
N SER A 635 18.96 8.32 2.28
CA SER A 635 18.28 7.02 2.07
C SER A 635 16.81 7.10 1.53
N LEU A 636 16.15 8.26 1.42
CA LEU A 636 14.69 8.45 1.20
C LEU A 636 14.33 9.45 0.09
N LEU A 637 15.16 10.43 -0.28
CA LEU A 637 15.24 10.95 -1.64
C LEU A 637 16.01 10.00 -2.55
N SER A 638 16.87 9.13 -2.00
CA SER A 638 17.22 7.90 -2.71
C SER A 638 16.03 6.94 -2.70
N THR A 639 15.44 6.51 -1.56
CA THR A 639 14.26 5.63 -1.63
C THR A 639 12.96 6.25 -2.16
N VAL A 640 12.86 7.53 -2.56
CA VAL A 640 11.73 8.16 -3.30
C VAL A 640 12.10 8.53 -4.74
N LYS A 641 13.37 8.80 -5.07
CA LYS A 641 13.81 8.62 -6.48
C LYS A 641 13.69 7.15 -6.87
N GLU A 642 13.94 6.23 -5.94
CA GLU A 642 13.54 4.83 -6.05
C GLU A 642 12.02 4.74 -5.95
N ASP A 643 11.26 5.11 -4.92
CA ASP A 643 9.78 4.86 -4.89
C ASP A 643 9.04 5.38 -6.14
N ARG A 644 9.44 6.52 -6.72
CA ARG A 644 8.87 7.00 -7.99
C ARG A 644 9.41 6.28 -9.23
N ASN A 645 10.66 5.80 -9.22
CA ASN A 645 11.16 4.83 -10.20
C ASN A 645 10.64 3.40 -9.92
N ASP A 646 10.19 3.05 -8.72
CA ASP A 646 9.88 1.71 -8.25
C ASP A 646 8.39 1.45 -8.38
N VAL A 647 7.52 2.43 -8.14
CA VAL A 647 6.17 2.46 -8.72
C VAL A 647 6.25 2.34 -10.24
N ALA A 648 7.19 3.05 -10.90
CA ALA A 648 7.37 2.92 -12.36
C ALA A 648 7.88 1.53 -12.79
N LYS A 649 8.86 0.95 -12.10
CA LYS A 649 9.36 -0.43 -12.31
C LYS A 649 8.26 -1.45 -12.00
N ILE A 650 7.51 -1.30 -10.90
CA ILE A 650 6.37 -2.14 -10.50
C ILE A 650 5.33 -2.15 -11.63
N ILE A 651 4.94 -0.98 -12.14
CA ILE A 651 4.01 -0.91 -13.27
C ILE A 651 4.62 -1.55 -14.52
N ALA A 652 5.90 -1.28 -14.83
CA ALA A 652 6.58 -1.87 -15.99
C ALA A 652 6.66 -3.40 -15.92
N VAL A 653 6.98 -3.98 -14.76
CA VAL A 653 7.06 -5.43 -14.59
C VAL A 653 5.68 -6.09 -14.52
N ASN A 654 4.67 -5.40 -13.97
CA ASN A 654 3.28 -5.85 -14.06
C ASN A 654 2.79 -5.84 -15.52
N PHE A 655 3.16 -4.84 -16.32
CA PHE A 655 2.84 -4.79 -17.75
C PHE A 655 3.57 -5.88 -18.55
N ALA A 656 4.85 -6.13 -18.26
CA ALA A 656 5.58 -7.25 -18.83
C ALA A 656 4.96 -8.61 -18.46
N MET A 657 4.46 -8.76 -17.23
CA MET A 657 3.80 -9.97 -16.77
C MET A 657 2.38 -10.14 -17.36
N LEU A 658 1.66 -9.04 -17.60
CA LEU A 658 0.42 -9.02 -18.38
C LEU A 658 0.70 -9.47 -19.83
N MET A 659 1.76 -8.98 -20.45
CA MET A 659 2.19 -9.41 -21.79
C MET A 659 2.59 -10.89 -21.86
N ALA A 660 3.11 -11.46 -20.77
CA ALA A 660 3.31 -12.91 -20.63
C ALA A 660 1.99 -13.68 -20.57
N GLY A 661 1.05 -13.28 -19.71
CA GLY A 661 -0.27 -13.90 -19.63
C GLY A 661 -1.06 -13.81 -20.95
N MET A 662 -0.92 -12.69 -21.67
CA MET A 662 -1.48 -12.56 -23.02
C MET A 662 -0.86 -13.55 -24.02
N ASN A 663 0.44 -13.86 -23.90
CA ASN A 663 1.14 -14.82 -24.77
C ASN A 663 0.62 -16.25 -24.58
N ASP A 664 0.62 -16.72 -23.33
CA ASP A 664 0.31 -18.11 -22.98
C ASP A 664 -1.14 -18.49 -23.35
N ALA A 665 -2.12 -17.63 -23.01
CA ALA A 665 -3.54 -17.94 -23.22
C ALA A 665 -4.01 -17.77 -24.68
N ALA A 666 -3.37 -16.90 -25.48
CA ALA A 666 -3.80 -16.63 -26.85
C ALA A 666 -3.65 -17.86 -27.78
N THR A 667 -2.61 -18.65 -27.56
CA THR A 667 -2.29 -19.82 -28.41
C THR A 667 -3.46 -20.81 -28.44
N GLY A 668 -4.04 -21.14 -27.28
CA GLY A 668 -5.16 -22.09 -27.18
C GLY A 668 -6.40 -21.65 -27.96
N ALA A 669 -6.76 -20.36 -27.90
CA ALA A 669 -7.87 -19.79 -28.65
C ALA A 669 -7.64 -19.77 -30.17
N LEU A 670 -6.37 -19.77 -30.61
CA LEU A 670 -5.98 -19.74 -32.03
C LEU A 670 -5.81 -21.12 -32.67
N ILE A 671 -5.72 -22.21 -31.91
CA ILE A 671 -5.57 -23.59 -32.46
C ILE A 671 -6.56 -23.89 -33.59
N PRO A 672 -7.89 -23.63 -33.47
CA PRO A 672 -8.87 -23.94 -34.51
C PRO A 672 -8.65 -23.19 -35.84
N TYR A 673 -7.89 -22.08 -35.81
CA TYR A 673 -7.58 -21.25 -36.97
C TYR A 673 -6.19 -21.56 -37.53
N ILE A 674 -5.22 -21.91 -36.67
CA ILE A 674 -3.87 -22.35 -37.04
C ILE A 674 -3.94 -23.64 -37.86
N GLN A 675 -4.71 -24.64 -37.42
CA GLN A 675 -4.83 -25.94 -38.07
C GLN A 675 -5.20 -25.86 -39.57
N PRO A 676 -6.34 -25.27 -39.98
CA PRO A 676 -6.67 -25.11 -41.39
C PRO A 676 -5.74 -24.13 -42.12
N SER A 677 -5.24 -23.09 -41.43
CA SER A 677 -4.37 -22.07 -42.04
C SER A 677 -3.01 -22.60 -42.50
N TYR A 678 -2.55 -23.72 -41.94
CA TYR A 678 -1.29 -24.39 -42.27
C TYR A 678 -1.47 -25.82 -42.78
N ASN A 679 -2.71 -26.31 -42.88
CA ASN A 679 -3.03 -27.71 -43.18
C ASN A 679 -2.34 -28.71 -42.24
N VAL A 680 -2.46 -28.47 -40.91
CA VAL A 680 -1.80 -29.28 -39.87
C VAL A 680 -2.78 -29.89 -38.87
N GLY A 681 -2.51 -31.13 -38.46
CA GLY A 681 -3.23 -31.81 -37.37
C GLY A 681 -2.82 -31.31 -35.97
N LEU A 682 -3.42 -31.91 -34.94
CA LEU A 682 -3.12 -31.59 -33.53
C LEU A 682 -1.68 -31.90 -33.13
N LEU A 683 -1.06 -32.95 -33.68
CA LEU A 683 0.29 -33.36 -33.32
C LEU A 683 1.37 -32.32 -33.73
N PRO A 684 1.37 -31.75 -34.96
CA PRO A 684 2.21 -30.59 -35.26
C PRO A 684 1.94 -29.36 -34.37
N VAL A 685 0.70 -29.10 -33.94
CA VAL A 685 0.40 -27.98 -33.03
C VAL A 685 1.05 -28.18 -31.66
N ALA A 686 1.19 -29.42 -31.18
CA ALA A 686 1.93 -29.72 -29.95
C ALA A 686 3.43 -29.35 -30.03
N ILE A 687 4.01 -29.26 -31.24
CA ILE A 687 5.39 -28.81 -31.43
C ILE A 687 5.56 -27.34 -31.01
N LEU A 688 4.52 -26.50 -31.11
CA LEU A 688 4.57 -25.10 -30.66
C LEU A 688 4.84 -25.00 -29.14
N TYR A 689 4.16 -25.83 -28.35
CA TYR A 689 4.37 -25.95 -26.90
C TYR A 689 5.76 -26.52 -26.58
N LEU A 690 6.23 -27.50 -27.36
CA LEU A 690 7.58 -28.07 -27.18
C LEU A 690 8.70 -27.08 -27.55
N MET A 691 8.50 -26.22 -28.55
CA MET A 691 9.42 -25.14 -28.90
C MET A 691 9.45 -24.05 -27.83
N SER A 692 8.28 -23.65 -27.29
CA SER A 692 8.23 -22.75 -26.13
C SER A 692 8.98 -23.36 -24.93
N PHE A 693 8.73 -24.64 -24.61
CA PHE A 693 9.46 -25.33 -23.55
C PHE A 693 10.98 -25.39 -23.78
N SER A 694 11.47 -25.60 -25.01
CA SER A 694 12.91 -25.60 -25.26
C SER A 694 13.55 -24.19 -25.13
N GLY A 695 12.78 -23.13 -25.36
CA GLY A 695 13.16 -21.75 -25.01
C GLY A 695 13.29 -21.54 -23.49
N TRP A 696 12.28 -21.96 -22.72
CA TRP A 696 12.33 -21.97 -21.25
C TRP A 696 13.48 -22.82 -20.70
N PHE A 697 13.71 -24.01 -21.29
CA PHE A 697 14.79 -24.92 -20.90
C PHE A 697 16.18 -24.28 -21.09
N LEU A 698 16.41 -23.57 -22.20
CA LEU A 698 17.65 -22.80 -22.38
C LEU A 698 17.78 -21.72 -21.30
N ALA A 699 16.71 -20.95 -21.07
CA ALA A 699 16.68 -19.88 -20.08
C ALA A 699 17.04 -20.36 -18.66
N ALA A 700 16.65 -21.57 -18.26
CA ALA A 700 16.97 -22.13 -16.94
C ALA A 700 18.48 -22.21 -16.65
N PHE A 701 19.34 -22.27 -17.67
CA PHE A 701 20.80 -22.25 -17.52
C PHE A 701 21.40 -20.87 -17.81
N THR A 702 20.85 -20.12 -18.78
CA THR A 702 21.42 -18.83 -19.22
C THR A 702 20.96 -17.63 -18.39
N ASN A 703 19.77 -17.64 -17.79
CA ASN A 703 19.19 -16.48 -17.11
C ASN A 703 20.08 -15.96 -15.97
N VAL A 704 20.63 -16.84 -15.13
CA VAL A 704 21.59 -16.49 -14.06
C VAL A 704 22.84 -15.80 -14.63
N HIS A 705 23.39 -16.30 -15.73
CA HIS A 705 24.59 -15.76 -16.39
C HIS A 705 24.34 -14.43 -17.12
N ILE A 706 23.10 -14.15 -17.52
CA ILE A 706 22.70 -12.85 -18.10
C ILE A 706 22.45 -11.85 -16.98
N ALA A 707 21.77 -12.26 -15.91
CA ALA A 707 21.46 -11.44 -14.75
C ALA A 707 22.72 -10.96 -13.99
N SER A 708 23.73 -11.82 -13.81
CA SER A 708 24.99 -11.43 -13.15
C SER A 708 25.84 -10.47 -14.00
N ARG A 709 25.73 -10.52 -15.33
CA ARG A 709 26.53 -9.68 -16.24
C ARG A 709 25.88 -8.35 -16.61
N LEU A 710 24.57 -8.33 -16.81
CA LEU A 710 23.84 -7.18 -17.36
C LEU A 710 22.82 -6.57 -16.39
N GLY A 711 22.75 -7.13 -15.18
CA GLY A 711 21.78 -6.80 -14.15
C GLY A 711 20.37 -7.29 -14.48
N MET A 712 19.48 -7.14 -13.50
CA MET A 712 18.05 -7.40 -13.67
C MET A 712 17.46 -6.59 -14.83
N GLY A 713 17.75 -5.27 -14.89
CA GLY A 713 17.24 -4.39 -15.93
C GLY A 713 17.64 -4.83 -17.35
N GLY A 714 18.92 -5.15 -17.57
CA GLY A 714 19.40 -5.65 -18.86
C GLY A 714 18.75 -6.98 -19.26
N THR A 715 18.53 -7.87 -18.29
CA THR A 715 17.83 -9.15 -18.50
C THR A 715 16.38 -8.93 -18.96
N LEU A 716 15.65 -8.01 -18.32
CA LEU A 716 14.26 -7.69 -18.68
C LEU A 716 14.16 -7.06 -20.08
N VAL A 717 15.07 -6.15 -20.44
CA VAL A 717 15.10 -5.54 -21.79
C VAL A 717 15.49 -6.56 -22.86
N ILE A 718 16.39 -7.51 -22.56
CA ILE A 718 16.68 -8.65 -23.46
C ILE A 718 15.45 -9.54 -23.63
N GLY A 719 14.74 -9.88 -22.54
CA GLY A 719 13.46 -10.60 -22.61
C GLY A 719 12.48 -9.90 -23.55
N ALA A 720 12.18 -8.63 -23.30
CA ALA A 720 11.25 -7.87 -24.13
C ALA A 720 11.73 -7.72 -25.60
N SER A 721 13.04 -7.63 -25.85
CA SER A 721 13.61 -7.60 -27.21
C SER A 721 13.45 -8.94 -27.95
N ILE A 722 13.63 -10.07 -27.26
CA ILE A 722 13.36 -11.41 -27.83
C ILE A 722 11.85 -11.60 -28.05
N GLN A 723 11.00 -11.03 -27.20
CA GLN A 723 9.55 -11.00 -27.39
C GLN A 723 9.16 -10.24 -28.67
N PHE A 724 9.83 -9.12 -28.98
CA PHE A 724 9.63 -8.40 -30.24
C PHE A 724 10.00 -9.27 -31.44
N ILE A 725 11.13 -9.99 -31.38
CA ILE A 725 11.54 -10.93 -32.45
C ILE A 725 10.50 -12.04 -32.64
N ALA A 726 9.98 -12.63 -31.55
CA ALA A 726 8.94 -13.65 -31.62
C ALA A 726 7.68 -13.15 -32.35
N TYR A 727 7.16 -11.99 -31.98
CA TYR A 727 5.97 -11.43 -32.63
C TYR A 727 6.25 -10.90 -34.05
N ALA A 728 7.44 -10.35 -34.32
CA ALA A 728 7.87 -9.89 -35.64
C ALA A 728 8.00 -11.06 -36.64
N LEU A 729 8.39 -12.25 -36.18
CA LEU A 729 8.33 -13.48 -36.98
C LEU A 729 6.88 -13.97 -37.19
N THR A 730 5.99 -13.77 -36.21
CA THR A 730 4.66 -14.42 -36.20
C THR A 730 3.59 -13.65 -36.99
N PHE A 731 3.58 -12.31 -36.94
CA PHE A 731 2.41 -11.52 -37.38
C PHE A 731 2.10 -11.59 -38.87
N TRP A 732 3.07 -11.91 -39.73
CA TRP A 732 2.91 -11.96 -41.20
C TRP A 732 2.57 -13.35 -41.73
N LYS A 733 2.21 -14.30 -40.85
CA LYS A 733 1.87 -15.70 -41.19
C LYS A 733 2.99 -16.39 -42.02
N PRO A 734 4.20 -16.55 -41.46
CA PRO A 734 5.31 -17.20 -42.14
C PRO A 734 5.04 -18.72 -42.33
N PRO A 735 5.85 -19.46 -43.11
CA PRO A 735 5.74 -20.92 -43.22
C PRO A 735 5.78 -21.63 -41.86
N PHE A 736 5.09 -22.77 -41.71
CA PHE A 736 4.83 -23.40 -40.40
C PHE A 736 6.09 -23.69 -39.56
N LEU A 737 7.24 -24.00 -40.17
CA LEU A 737 8.50 -24.19 -39.44
C LEU A 737 9.05 -22.87 -38.85
N VAL A 738 8.89 -21.76 -39.56
CA VAL A 738 9.29 -20.42 -39.06
C VAL A 738 8.32 -19.93 -37.99
N PHE A 739 7.02 -20.23 -38.16
CA PHE A 739 5.99 -20.04 -37.12
C PHE A 739 6.32 -20.86 -35.87
N GLY A 740 6.68 -22.15 -36.00
CA GLY A 740 7.12 -22.98 -34.87
C GLY A 740 8.38 -22.47 -34.19
N SER A 741 9.35 -21.96 -34.95
CA SER A 741 10.56 -21.34 -34.40
C SER A 741 10.30 -20.01 -33.67
N SER A 742 9.21 -19.28 -33.96
CA SER A 742 8.88 -18.08 -33.17
C SER A 742 8.47 -18.42 -31.74
N PHE A 743 7.86 -19.59 -31.52
CA PHE A 743 7.50 -20.08 -30.18
C PHE A 743 8.74 -20.37 -29.31
N PHE A 744 9.88 -20.76 -29.88
CA PHE A 744 11.14 -20.86 -29.15
C PHE A 744 11.57 -19.52 -28.56
N PHE A 745 11.54 -18.45 -29.37
CA PHE A 745 11.79 -17.08 -28.89
C PHE A 745 10.71 -16.62 -27.89
N SER A 746 9.46 -17.06 -28.06
CA SER A 746 8.37 -16.78 -27.12
C SER A 746 8.60 -17.40 -25.73
N GLY A 747 8.99 -18.68 -25.66
CA GLY A 747 9.31 -19.32 -24.38
C GLY A 747 10.56 -18.71 -23.73
N LEU A 748 11.60 -18.46 -24.54
CA LEU A 748 12.84 -17.82 -24.10
C LEU A 748 12.60 -16.40 -23.55
N CYS A 749 11.70 -15.62 -24.15
CA CYS A 749 11.41 -14.27 -23.70
C CYS A 749 10.62 -14.23 -22.39
N VAL A 750 9.58 -15.07 -22.25
CA VAL A 750 8.80 -15.11 -21.00
C VAL A 750 9.67 -15.62 -19.85
N ALA A 751 10.56 -16.59 -20.09
CA ALA A 751 11.47 -17.10 -19.05
C ALA A 751 12.48 -16.04 -18.54
N TYR A 752 12.96 -15.15 -19.42
CA TYR A 752 13.82 -14.02 -19.02
C TYR A 752 13.06 -12.85 -18.37
N LEU A 753 11.74 -12.78 -18.54
CA LEU A 753 10.89 -11.82 -17.82
C LEU A 753 10.47 -12.39 -16.45
N ASP A 754 9.96 -13.62 -16.40
CA ASP A 754 9.36 -14.21 -15.20
C ASP A 754 10.32 -14.26 -14.00
N ALA A 755 11.47 -14.94 -14.11
CA ALA A 755 12.31 -15.17 -12.95
C ALA A 755 12.90 -13.88 -12.33
N PRO A 756 13.39 -12.88 -13.11
CA PRO A 756 13.85 -11.62 -12.54
C PRO A 756 12.71 -10.77 -11.97
N VAL A 757 11.53 -10.75 -12.60
CA VAL A 757 10.35 -10.01 -12.07
C VAL A 757 9.85 -10.62 -10.77
N ASN A 758 9.68 -11.95 -10.71
CA ASN A 758 9.32 -12.65 -9.48
C ASN A 758 10.34 -12.39 -8.37
N THR A 759 11.65 -12.42 -8.70
CA THR A 759 12.72 -12.14 -7.75
C THR A 759 12.68 -10.69 -7.25
N TYR A 760 12.40 -9.71 -8.11
CA TYR A 760 12.25 -8.31 -7.71
C TYR A 760 11.11 -8.13 -6.71
N VAL A 761 9.92 -8.62 -7.06
CA VAL A 761 8.70 -8.44 -6.28
C VAL A 761 8.71 -9.25 -4.97
N ALA A 762 9.38 -10.40 -4.94
CA ALA A 762 9.53 -11.22 -3.73
C ALA A 762 10.30 -10.54 -2.59
N HIS A 763 11.16 -9.55 -2.89
CA HIS A 763 11.93 -8.80 -1.89
C HIS A 763 11.27 -7.50 -1.42
N MET A 764 10.11 -7.12 -1.98
CA MET A 764 9.40 -5.88 -1.61
C MET A 764 8.71 -5.96 -0.23
N ARG A 765 8.50 -4.80 0.40
CA ARG A 765 7.64 -4.68 1.58
C ARG A 765 6.21 -5.14 1.23
N ASN A 766 5.60 -5.97 2.07
CA ASN A 766 4.34 -6.68 1.79
C ASN A 766 4.37 -7.62 0.57
N SER A 767 5.51 -8.29 0.30
CA SER A 767 5.71 -9.17 -0.87
C SER A 767 4.56 -10.15 -1.17
N HIS A 768 3.85 -10.68 -0.17
CA HIS A 768 2.67 -11.55 -0.39
C HIS A 768 1.52 -10.87 -1.16
N ARG A 769 1.29 -9.56 -0.95
CA ARG A 769 0.35 -8.76 -1.75
C ARG A 769 0.94 -8.42 -3.11
N CYS A 770 2.21 -8.03 -3.15
CA CYS A 770 2.85 -7.59 -4.39
C CYS A 770 2.99 -8.74 -5.42
N LEU A 771 3.32 -9.96 -4.98
CA LEU A 771 3.26 -11.19 -5.79
C LEU A 771 1.82 -11.52 -6.22
N GLY A 772 0.83 -11.29 -5.34
CA GLY A 772 -0.60 -11.41 -5.69
C GLY A 772 -0.99 -10.49 -6.85
N VAL A 773 -0.65 -9.21 -6.76
CA VAL A 773 -0.90 -8.21 -7.82
C VAL A 773 -0.14 -8.55 -9.11
N LEU A 774 1.14 -8.92 -9.01
CA LEU A 774 1.97 -9.34 -10.15
C LEU A 774 1.32 -10.48 -10.95
N HIS A 775 0.91 -11.55 -10.27
CA HIS A 775 0.27 -12.69 -10.93
C HIS A 775 -1.21 -12.44 -11.27
N ALA A 776 -1.84 -11.40 -10.68
CA ALA A 776 -3.14 -10.91 -11.15
C ALA A 776 -3.00 -10.13 -12.46
N ALA A 777 -1.91 -9.38 -12.69
CA ALA A 777 -1.61 -8.77 -13.99
C ALA A 777 -1.40 -9.84 -15.08
N TYR A 778 -0.72 -10.95 -14.77
CA TYR A 778 -0.71 -12.15 -15.63
C TYR A 778 -2.12 -12.66 -15.92
N GLY A 779 -2.94 -12.84 -14.88
CA GLY A 779 -4.33 -13.30 -15.01
C GLY A 779 -5.20 -12.38 -15.87
N LEU A 780 -5.00 -11.06 -15.78
CA LEU A 780 -5.65 -10.07 -16.64
C LEU A 780 -5.22 -10.21 -18.10
N GLY A 781 -3.93 -10.44 -18.37
CA GLY A 781 -3.44 -10.74 -19.71
C GLY A 781 -4.07 -12.02 -20.29
N ALA A 782 -4.11 -13.08 -19.48
CA ALA A 782 -4.68 -14.37 -19.85
C ALA A 782 -6.23 -14.34 -20.00
N LEU A 783 -6.90 -13.43 -19.29
CA LEU A 783 -8.33 -13.12 -19.43
C LEU A 783 -8.63 -12.40 -20.75
N LEU A 784 -7.80 -11.41 -21.12
CA LEU A 784 -8.02 -10.53 -22.27
C LEU A 784 -7.61 -11.15 -23.62
N SER A 785 -6.51 -11.91 -23.67
CA SER A 785 -5.99 -12.36 -24.97
C SER A 785 -6.84 -13.39 -25.71
N PRO A 786 -7.57 -14.34 -25.07
CA PRO A 786 -8.54 -15.18 -25.77
C PRO A 786 -9.65 -14.36 -26.44
N ILE A 787 -10.17 -13.35 -25.74
CA ILE A 787 -11.22 -12.45 -26.26
C ILE A 787 -10.72 -11.69 -27.48
N ALA A 788 -9.53 -11.08 -27.38
CA ALA A 788 -8.91 -10.35 -28.49
C ALA A 788 -8.59 -11.27 -29.69
N ALA A 789 -7.95 -12.42 -29.44
CA ALA A 789 -7.58 -13.38 -30.48
C ALA A 789 -8.80 -13.96 -31.20
N THR A 790 -9.84 -14.37 -30.45
CA THR A 790 -11.12 -14.80 -31.03
C THR A 790 -11.80 -13.67 -31.81
N MET A 791 -11.74 -12.41 -31.36
CA MET A 791 -12.31 -11.30 -32.12
C MET A 791 -11.61 -11.09 -33.48
N PHE A 792 -10.27 -11.11 -33.52
CA PHE A 792 -9.53 -11.03 -34.79
C PHE A 792 -9.84 -12.22 -35.71
N ALA A 793 -9.88 -13.43 -35.15
CA ALA A 793 -10.07 -14.67 -35.91
C ALA A 793 -11.52 -14.95 -36.36
N THR A 794 -12.53 -14.35 -35.72
CA THR A 794 -13.94 -14.46 -36.12
C THR A 794 -14.39 -13.33 -37.06
N LYS A 795 -13.87 -12.11 -36.88
CA LYS A 795 -14.27 -10.94 -37.70
C LYS A 795 -13.40 -10.74 -38.94
N THR A 796 -12.26 -11.42 -39.05
CA THR A 796 -11.34 -11.30 -40.19
C THR A 796 -10.72 -12.66 -40.55
N PRO A 797 -10.31 -12.89 -41.82
CA PRO A 797 -9.46 -14.03 -42.18
C PRO A 797 -8.01 -13.87 -41.66
N TYR A 798 -7.65 -12.70 -41.13
CA TYR A 798 -6.29 -12.31 -40.73
C TYR A 798 -6.05 -12.50 -39.23
N TRP A 799 -6.37 -13.69 -38.68
CA TRP A 799 -6.17 -14.03 -37.26
C TRP A 799 -4.76 -13.72 -36.73
N HIS A 800 -3.75 -13.76 -37.61
CA HIS A 800 -2.35 -13.45 -37.31
C HIS A 800 -2.11 -11.97 -36.97
N PHE A 801 -3.02 -11.05 -37.30
CA PHE A 801 -2.95 -9.65 -36.88
C PHE A 801 -3.11 -9.46 -35.36
N PHE A 802 -3.60 -10.45 -34.62
CA PHE A 802 -3.45 -10.49 -33.16
C PHE A 802 -1.98 -10.31 -32.73
N TYR A 803 -1.03 -10.93 -33.44
CA TYR A 803 0.40 -10.79 -33.13
C TYR A 803 0.98 -9.44 -33.55
N LEU A 804 0.31 -8.68 -34.44
CA LEU A 804 0.68 -7.29 -34.71
C LEU A 804 0.30 -6.37 -33.54
N LEU A 805 -0.86 -6.59 -32.90
CA LEU A 805 -1.22 -5.93 -31.64
C LEU A 805 -0.18 -6.25 -30.55
N MET A 806 0.18 -7.54 -30.38
CA MET A 806 1.22 -7.95 -29.43
C MET A 806 2.58 -7.32 -29.73
N LEU A 807 2.99 -7.22 -31.00
CA LEU A 807 4.23 -6.57 -31.42
C LEU A 807 4.27 -5.09 -31.01
N LEU A 808 3.19 -4.34 -31.26
CA LEU A 808 3.06 -2.92 -30.90
C LEU A 808 3.11 -2.71 -29.38
N LEU A 809 2.40 -3.55 -28.61
CA LEU A 809 2.46 -3.53 -27.15
C LEU A 809 3.87 -3.85 -26.62
N THR A 810 4.61 -4.76 -27.29
CA THR A 810 5.99 -5.06 -26.92
C THR A 810 6.96 -3.91 -27.19
N VAL A 811 6.76 -3.09 -28.24
CA VAL A 811 7.54 -1.85 -28.43
C VAL A 811 7.35 -0.90 -27.24
N GLY A 812 6.10 -0.74 -26.77
CA GLY A 812 5.80 0.00 -25.54
C GLY A 812 6.48 -0.60 -24.31
N ASN A 813 6.45 -1.93 -24.16
CA ASN A 813 7.10 -2.65 -23.06
C ASN A 813 8.62 -2.43 -23.03
N ILE A 814 9.30 -2.54 -24.18
CA ILE A 814 10.74 -2.28 -24.31
C ILE A 814 11.06 -0.84 -23.89
N ALA A 815 10.31 0.15 -24.36
CA ALA A 815 10.53 1.56 -24.02
C ALA A 815 10.33 1.82 -22.52
N TRP A 816 9.26 1.28 -21.92
CA TRP A 816 8.93 1.45 -20.51
C TRP A 816 9.97 0.77 -19.59
N LEU A 817 10.33 -0.49 -19.86
CA LEU A 817 11.35 -1.22 -19.11
C LEU A 817 12.72 -0.52 -19.22
N SER A 818 13.12 -0.11 -20.43
CA SER A 818 14.39 0.59 -20.65
C SER A 818 14.44 1.93 -19.90
N TRP A 819 13.33 2.67 -19.82
CA TRP A 819 13.25 3.93 -19.09
C TRP A 819 13.24 3.74 -17.56
N SER A 820 12.50 2.75 -17.04
CA SER A 820 12.32 2.52 -15.60
C SER A 820 13.52 1.85 -14.93
N PHE A 821 14.25 1.02 -15.68
CA PHE A 821 15.46 0.35 -15.20
C PHE A 821 16.76 1.02 -15.68
N ARG A 822 16.70 2.17 -16.37
CA ARG A 822 17.85 2.85 -17.00
C ARG A 822 19.07 2.98 -16.08
N ASP A 823 18.84 3.30 -14.80
CA ASP A 823 19.87 3.59 -13.80
C ASP A 823 20.62 2.30 -13.34
N GLY A 824 20.13 1.12 -13.76
CA GLY A 824 20.70 -0.21 -13.54
C GLY A 824 20.77 -1.09 -14.80
N LEU A 825 20.66 -0.52 -16.01
CA LEU A 825 20.95 -1.25 -17.25
C LEU A 825 22.46 -1.48 -17.37
N PHE A 826 22.86 -2.70 -17.74
CA PHE A 826 24.25 -3.07 -18.07
C PHE A 826 25.30 -2.84 -16.97
N LYS A 827 24.87 -2.60 -15.72
CA LYS A 827 25.72 -2.78 -14.54
C LYS A 827 25.81 -4.28 -14.24
N SER A 828 27.00 -4.84 -14.33
CA SER A 828 27.29 -6.13 -13.72
C SER A 828 27.20 -6.00 -12.19
N SER A 829 26.82 -7.09 -11.53
CA SER A 829 27.30 -7.31 -10.15
C SER A 829 28.83 -7.47 -10.17
N ASP A 830 29.50 -7.33 -9.02
CA ASP A 830 30.97 -7.44 -8.95
C ASP A 830 31.49 -8.70 -9.66
N ASP A 831 32.69 -8.67 -10.22
CA ASP A 831 33.23 -9.76 -11.07
C ASP A 831 33.15 -11.15 -10.40
N ALA A 832 33.21 -11.20 -9.07
CA ALA A 832 33.03 -12.42 -8.27
C ALA A 832 31.63 -13.07 -8.42
N ASP A 833 30.56 -12.29 -8.56
CA ASP A 833 29.20 -12.81 -8.84
C ASP A 833 29.06 -13.26 -10.30
N ALA A 834 29.76 -12.61 -11.22
CA ALA A 834 29.79 -13.00 -12.63
C ALA A 834 30.52 -14.34 -12.85
N GLU A 835 31.60 -14.61 -12.10
CA GLU A 835 32.26 -15.93 -12.04
C GLU A 835 31.42 -16.94 -11.23
N GLY A 836 30.80 -16.51 -10.13
CA GLY A 836 30.01 -17.36 -9.23
C GLY A 836 28.71 -17.93 -9.79
N ALA A 837 28.17 -17.38 -10.89
CA ALA A 837 26.88 -17.75 -11.48
C ALA A 837 26.69 -19.27 -11.72
N GLY A 838 27.75 -19.97 -12.17
CA GLY A 838 27.71 -21.41 -12.39
C GLY A 838 27.60 -22.24 -11.10
N ASP A 839 28.28 -21.82 -10.03
CA ASP A 839 28.19 -22.47 -8.73
C ASP A 839 26.89 -22.09 -8.00
N GLN A 840 26.32 -20.89 -8.21
CA GLN A 840 24.97 -20.54 -7.75
C GLN A 840 23.91 -21.50 -8.34
N LEU A 841 23.93 -21.72 -9.66
CA LEU A 841 22.99 -22.64 -10.33
C LEU A 841 23.11 -24.08 -9.79
N LYS A 842 24.34 -24.58 -9.66
CA LYS A 842 24.68 -25.90 -9.09
C LYS A 842 24.30 -26.02 -7.61
N ALA A 843 24.45 -24.96 -6.82
CA ALA A 843 24.05 -24.91 -5.42
C ALA A 843 22.51 -24.93 -5.29
N ALA A 844 21.78 -24.23 -6.15
CA ALA A 844 20.32 -24.29 -6.22
C ALA A 844 19.83 -25.70 -6.57
N PHE A 845 20.39 -26.33 -7.60
CA PHE A 845 20.03 -27.70 -8.02
C PHE A 845 20.38 -28.76 -6.96
N SER A 846 21.35 -28.46 -6.07
CA SER A 846 21.69 -29.32 -4.93
C SER A 846 20.65 -29.29 -3.79
N GLN A 847 19.71 -28.34 -3.80
CA GLN A 847 18.69 -28.22 -2.76
C GLN A 847 17.48 -29.13 -3.04
N LYS A 848 17.22 -30.09 -2.14
CA LYS A 848 16.03 -30.96 -2.23
C LYS A 848 14.71 -30.18 -2.27
N SER A 849 14.66 -29.01 -1.62
CA SER A 849 13.51 -28.10 -1.61
C SER A 849 13.13 -27.59 -3.00
N VAL A 850 14.13 -27.32 -3.86
CA VAL A 850 13.92 -26.88 -5.24
C VAL A 850 13.16 -27.96 -6.01
N TRP A 851 13.69 -29.19 -6.04
CA TRP A 851 13.05 -30.32 -6.75
C TRP A 851 11.63 -30.64 -6.26
N MET A 852 11.35 -30.52 -4.96
CA MET A 852 9.99 -30.72 -4.44
C MET A 852 9.01 -29.62 -4.85
N ILE A 853 9.47 -28.38 -4.98
CA ILE A 853 8.66 -27.25 -5.48
C ILE A 853 8.52 -27.30 -7.01
N SER A 854 9.58 -27.67 -7.74
CA SER A 854 9.54 -27.96 -9.19
C SER A 854 8.47 -29.02 -9.51
N LEU A 855 8.40 -30.11 -8.74
CA LEU A 855 7.40 -31.17 -8.95
C LEU A 855 5.97 -30.68 -8.64
N PHE A 856 5.79 -29.83 -7.63
CA PHE A 856 4.50 -29.20 -7.35
C PHE A 856 4.08 -28.25 -8.48
N PHE A 857 4.99 -27.44 -9.02
CA PHE A 857 4.73 -26.55 -10.16
C PHE A 857 4.47 -27.31 -11.47
N PHE A 858 5.17 -28.42 -11.74
CA PHE A 858 4.89 -29.29 -12.89
C PHE A 858 3.43 -29.77 -12.91
N LEU A 859 2.90 -30.16 -11.74
CA LEU A 859 1.51 -30.58 -11.60
C LEU A 859 0.52 -29.39 -11.61
N TYR A 860 0.87 -28.27 -10.96
CA TYR A 860 0.03 -27.07 -10.91
C TYR A 860 -0.12 -26.41 -12.28
N VAL A 861 0.98 -26.03 -12.94
CA VAL A 861 0.96 -25.36 -14.25
C VAL A 861 0.40 -26.30 -15.33
N GLY A 862 0.67 -27.61 -15.19
CA GLY A 862 -0.01 -28.65 -15.97
C GLY A 862 -1.53 -28.62 -15.84
N ALA A 863 -2.06 -28.54 -14.63
CA ALA A 863 -3.50 -28.45 -14.37
C ALA A 863 -4.09 -27.09 -14.80
N GLU A 864 -3.37 -25.98 -14.57
CA GLU A 864 -3.76 -24.62 -14.91
C GLU A 864 -4.02 -24.50 -16.43
N VAL A 865 -3.06 -24.91 -17.25
CA VAL A 865 -3.20 -24.87 -18.72
C VAL A 865 -4.15 -25.94 -19.25
N THR A 866 -4.20 -27.14 -18.64
CA THR A 866 -5.13 -28.20 -19.07
C THR A 866 -6.60 -27.82 -18.80
N ALA A 867 -6.90 -27.11 -17.72
CA ALA A 867 -8.24 -26.56 -17.46
C ALA A 867 -8.59 -25.40 -18.41
N GLY A 868 -7.64 -24.50 -18.69
CA GLY A 868 -7.85 -23.34 -19.57
C GLY A 868 -8.15 -23.68 -21.04
N VAL A 869 -7.79 -24.87 -21.52
CA VAL A 869 -7.92 -25.30 -22.94
C VAL A 869 -9.14 -26.22 -23.15
N ARG A 870 -10.28 -25.90 -22.51
CA ARG A 870 -11.53 -26.69 -22.65
C ARG A 870 -12.05 -26.70 -24.09
N HIS A 871 -12.15 -27.89 -24.70
CA HIS A 871 -12.93 -28.10 -25.92
C HIS A 871 -14.44 -27.86 -25.68
N SER A 872 -14.86 -26.62 -25.89
CA SER A 872 -16.25 -26.17 -26.00
C SER A 872 -16.54 -25.77 -27.45
N PRO A 873 -17.79 -25.66 -27.92
CA PRO A 873 -18.06 -25.17 -29.27
C PRO A 873 -17.51 -23.73 -29.46
N PRO A 874 -17.05 -23.35 -30.68
CA PRO A 874 -16.16 -22.20 -30.87
C PRO A 874 -16.74 -20.84 -30.46
N ASN A 875 -18.07 -20.73 -30.43
CA ASN A 875 -18.80 -19.53 -30.03
C ASN A 875 -18.77 -19.25 -28.52
N ILE A 876 -18.53 -20.25 -27.67
CA ILE A 876 -18.50 -20.09 -26.20
C ILE A 876 -17.16 -20.44 -25.55
N ALA A 877 -16.25 -21.12 -26.27
CA ALA A 877 -14.95 -21.54 -25.74
C ALA A 877 -14.12 -20.38 -25.16
N GLY A 878 -14.09 -19.23 -25.85
CA GLY A 878 -13.40 -18.04 -25.36
C GLY A 878 -13.95 -17.53 -24.02
N TYR A 879 -15.27 -17.44 -23.87
CA TYR A 879 -15.90 -16.95 -22.63
C TYR A 879 -15.65 -17.88 -21.44
N VAL A 880 -15.69 -19.21 -21.63
CA VAL A 880 -15.43 -20.18 -20.55
C VAL A 880 -13.95 -20.16 -20.13
N ALA A 881 -13.02 -20.06 -21.08
CA ALA A 881 -11.59 -19.91 -20.77
C ALA A 881 -11.31 -18.57 -20.05
N SER A 882 -11.93 -17.47 -20.50
CA SER A 882 -11.86 -16.17 -19.82
C SER A 882 -12.47 -16.23 -18.40
N GLY A 883 -13.53 -17.01 -18.16
CA GLY A 883 -14.07 -17.24 -16.81
C GLY A 883 -13.05 -17.87 -15.86
N PHE A 884 -12.34 -18.91 -16.32
CA PHE A 884 -11.25 -19.55 -15.57
C PHE A 884 -10.10 -18.58 -15.26
N TRP A 885 -9.60 -17.84 -16.25
CA TRP A 885 -8.51 -16.88 -16.05
C TRP A 885 -8.92 -15.65 -15.23
N GLY A 886 -10.16 -15.18 -15.37
CA GLY A 886 -10.74 -14.14 -14.53
C GLY A 886 -10.90 -14.59 -13.07
N GLY A 887 -11.28 -15.84 -12.85
CA GLY A 887 -11.24 -16.50 -11.54
C GLY A 887 -9.82 -16.43 -10.94
N ILE A 888 -8.81 -16.86 -11.69
CA ILE A 888 -7.40 -16.79 -11.29
C ILE A 888 -6.97 -15.34 -10.94
N MET A 889 -7.32 -14.36 -11.77
CA MET A 889 -7.01 -12.95 -11.53
C MET A 889 -7.60 -12.47 -10.19
N ILE A 890 -8.90 -12.70 -9.96
CA ILE A 890 -9.61 -12.24 -8.75
C ILE A 890 -9.10 -12.99 -7.51
N GLY A 891 -8.82 -14.30 -7.64
CA GLY A 891 -8.28 -15.13 -6.55
C GLY A 891 -6.91 -14.67 -6.07
N ARG A 892 -6.02 -14.29 -7.00
CA ARG A 892 -4.67 -13.77 -6.68
C ARG A 892 -4.70 -12.43 -5.93
N ILE A 893 -5.80 -11.67 -6.02
CA ILE A 893 -6.02 -10.45 -5.22
C ILE A 893 -6.70 -10.79 -3.89
N LEU A 894 -7.91 -11.34 -3.92
CA LEU A 894 -8.77 -11.47 -2.74
C LEU A 894 -8.27 -12.52 -1.73
N LEU A 895 -7.63 -13.60 -2.20
CA LEU A 895 -7.15 -14.66 -1.30
C LEU A 895 -5.78 -14.38 -0.70
N ALA A 896 -5.04 -13.36 -1.17
CA ALA A 896 -3.66 -13.07 -0.72
C ALA A 896 -3.57 -12.82 0.80
N ASP A 897 -4.42 -11.91 1.31
CA ASP A 897 -4.48 -11.57 2.74
C ASP A 897 -4.94 -12.74 3.61
N ILE A 898 -5.93 -13.50 3.14
CA ILE A 898 -6.49 -14.68 3.84
C ILE A 898 -5.41 -15.77 3.94
N THR A 899 -4.71 -16.00 2.82
CA THR A 899 -3.60 -16.95 2.70
C THR A 899 -2.44 -16.58 3.62
N HIS A 900 -2.11 -15.28 3.72
CA HIS A 900 -1.07 -14.79 4.62
C HIS A 900 -1.46 -14.95 6.10
N LYS A 901 -2.66 -14.49 6.49
CA LYS A 901 -3.15 -14.52 7.88
C LYS A 901 -3.27 -15.93 8.46
N ILE A 902 -3.77 -16.90 7.69
CA ILE A 902 -3.97 -18.29 8.16
C ILE A 902 -2.68 -19.14 8.00
N GLY A 903 -1.79 -18.71 7.09
CA GLY A 903 -0.51 -19.32 6.78
C GLY A 903 -0.55 -20.21 5.53
N GLY A 904 0.12 -19.76 4.46
CA GLY A 904 -0.05 -20.29 3.11
C GLY A 904 0.07 -21.81 2.96
N ARG A 905 0.97 -22.47 3.73
CA ARG A 905 1.08 -23.94 3.70
C ARG A 905 -0.24 -24.64 4.06
N ARG A 906 -0.99 -24.15 5.04
CA ARG A 906 -2.29 -24.71 5.44
C ARG A 906 -3.34 -24.45 4.35
N MET A 907 -3.36 -23.22 3.85
CA MET A 907 -4.39 -22.79 2.90
C MET A 907 -4.31 -23.53 1.56
N VAL A 908 -3.11 -23.85 1.05
CA VAL A 908 -2.98 -24.68 -0.16
C VAL A 908 -3.65 -26.06 0.00
N PHE A 909 -3.55 -26.74 1.16
CA PHE A 909 -4.29 -27.99 1.37
C PHE A 909 -5.81 -27.78 1.36
N ILE A 910 -6.29 -26.72 2.02
CA ILE A 910 -7.72 -26.37 2.08
C ILE A 910 -8.25 -26.06 0.67
N TYR A 911 -7.51 -25.27 -0.11
CA TYR A 911 -7.84 -24.93 -1.48
C TYR A 911 -7.82 -26.16 -2.40
N ILE A 912 -6.87 -27.09 -2.27
CA ILE A 912 -6.89 -28.34 -3.06
C ILE A 912 -8.13 -29.18 -2.72
N LEU A 913 -8.54 -29.26 -1.45
CA LEU A 913 -9.76 -29.99 -1.06
C LEU A 913 -11.04 -29.33 -1.62
N ILE A 914 -11.13 -27.99 -1.61
CA ILE A 914 -12.23 -27.25 -2.23
C ILE A 914 -12.22 -27.44 -3.76
N GLY A 915 -11.05 -27.35 -4.38
CA GLY A 915 -10.87 -27.56 -5.82
C GLY A 915 -11.25 -28.98 -6.27
N LEU A 916 -10.92 -30.01 -5.47
CA LEU A 916 -11.39 -31.38 -5.68
C LEU A 916 -12.92 -31.47 -5.60
N GLY A 917 -13.55 -30.79 -4.64
CA GLY A 917 -15.01 -30.69 -4.56
C GLY A 917 -15.65 -30.07 -5.81
N LEU A 918 -15.14 -28.93 -6.26
CA LEU A 918 -15.57 -28.25 -7.49
C LEU A 918 -15.35 -29.12 -8.74
N GLN A 919 -14.21 -29.82 -8.81
CA GLN A 919 -13.87 -30.72 -9.93
C GLN A 919 -14.77 -31.96 -9.98
N LEU A 920 -15.28 -32.44 -8.83
CA LEU A 920 -16.26 -33.53 -8.78
C LEU A 920 -17.67 -33.04 -9.18
N VAL A 921 -18.06 -31.82 -8.79
CA VAL A 921 -19.30 -31.18 -9.30
C VAL A 921 -19.25 -31.05 -10.83
N PHE A 922 -18.14 -30.54 -11.38
CA PHE A 922 -17.88 -30.43 -12.81
C PHE A 922 -17.78 -31.79 -13.55
N TRP A 923 -17.65 -32.91 -12.83
CA TRP A 923 -17.67 -34.25 -13.41
C TRP A 923 -19.08 -34.87 -13.39
N PHE A 924 -19.86 -34.66 -12.33
CA PHE A 924 -21.15 -35.33 -12.12
C PHE A 924 -22.40 -34.50 -12.46
N VAL A 925 -22.28 -33.18 -12.68
CA VAL A 925 -23.41 -32.31 -13.05
C VAL A 925 -23.27 -31.86 -14.51
N PRO A 926 -24.00 -32.47 -15.46
CA PRO A 926 -23.89 -32.14 -16.88
C PRO A 926 -24.72 -30.90 -17.26
N ASP A 927 -24.35 -29.73 -16.73
CA ASP A 927 -24.99 -28.45 -17.05
C ASP A 927 -23.95 -27.37 -17.41
N VAL A 928 -24.19 -26.65 -18.51
CA VAL A 928 -23.21 -25.71 -19.10
C VAL A 928 -22.99 -24.46 -18.23
N ALA A 929 -23.98 -24.04 -17.46
CA ALA A 929 -23.84 -22.90 -16.55
C ALA A 929 -23.13 -23.31 -15.25
N VAL A 930 -23.50 -24.47 -14.68
CA VAL A 930 -22.80 -25.06 -13.53
C VAL A 930 -21.33 -25.33 -13.87
N ASP A 931 -21.04 -25.88 -15.04
CA ASP A 931 -19.68 -26.07 -15.56
C ASP A 931 -18.89 -24.75 -15.57
N ALA A 932 -19.46 -23.69 -16.17
CA ALA A 932 -18.79 -22.40 -16.34
C ALA A 932 -18.52 -21.72 -14.99
N ILE A 933 -19.44 -21.86 -14.03
CA ILE A 933 -19.27 -21.39 -12.65
C ILE A 933 -18.21 -22.24 -11.93
N ALA A 934 -18.30 -23.57 -12.01
CA ALA A 934 -17.39 -24.48 -11.32
C ALA A 934 -15.93 -24.32 -11.80
N ILE A 935 -15.69 -24.16 -13.10
CA ILE A 935 -14.33 -23.93 -13.63
C ILE A 935 -13.80 -22.54 -13.27
N SER A 936 -14.65 -21.51 -13.26
CA SER A 936 -14.26 -20.16 -12.81
C SER A 936 -13.90 -20.13 -11.32
N LEU A 937 -14.68 -20.83 -10.48
CA LEU A 937 -14.38 -21.00 -9.05
C LEU A 937 -13.14 -21.88 -8.81
N LEU A 938 -12.91 -22.91 -9.64
CA LEU A 938 -11.69 -23.71 -9.58
C LEU A 938 -10.47 -22.83 -9.85
N GLY A 939 -10.52 -21.99 -10.89
CA GLY A 939 -9.51 -20.97 -11.18
C GLY A 939 -9.24 -20.06 -9.99
N PHE A 940 -10.28 -19.49 -9.39
CA PHE A 940 -10.20 -18.65 -8.19
C PHE A 940 -9.52 -19.36 -7.01
N ILE A 941 -9.82 -20.63 -6.76
CA ILE A 941 -9.29 -21.41 -5.64
C ILE A 941 -7.84 -21.86 -5.85
N ILE A 942 -7.43 -22.24 -7.07
CA ILE A 942 -6.04 -22.63 -7.35
C ILE A 942 -5.10 -21.42 -7.52
N ALA A 943 -5.65 -20.23 -7.76
CA ALA A 943 -4.92 -19.01 -8.08
C ALA A 943 -3.70 -18.69 -7.19
N PRO A 944 -3.74 -18.89 -5.86
CA PRO A 944 -2.61 -18.57 -4.97
C PRO A 944 -1.43 -19.55 -5.06
N PHE A 945 -1.54 -20.70 -5.72
CA PHE A 945 -0.57 -21.79 -5.55
C PHE A 945 0.83 -21.43 -6.05
N PHE A 946 0.94 -20.74 -7.19
CA PHE A 946 2.23 -20.26 -7.71
C PHE A 946 2.83 -19.14 -6.82
N PRO A 947 2.12 -18.02 -6.51
CA PRO A 947 2.61 -17.02 -5.55
C PRO A 947 3.06 -17.61 -4.20
N VAL A 948 2.30 -18.55 -3.64
CA VAL A 948 2.63 -19.21 -2.36
C VAL A 948 3.81 -20.17 -2.52
N GLY A 949 3.94 -20.87 -3.65
CA GLY A 949 5.10 -21.71 -3.94
C GLY A 949 6.40 -20.90 -4.05
N VAL A 950 6.37 -19.77 -4.76
CA VAL A 950 7.51 -18.83 -4.85
C VAL A 950 7.84 -18.26 -3.47
N SER A 951 6.84 -17.82 -2.71
CA SER A 951 7.03 -17.32 -1.34
C SER A 951 7.59 -18.39 -0.39
N VAL A 952 7.18 -19.65 -0.50
CA VAL A 952 7.74 -20.75 0.30
C VAL A 952 9.18 -21.08 -0.15
N LEU A 953 9.50 -20.98 -1.44
CA LEU A 953 10.84 -21.17 -1.98
C LEU A 953 11.82 -20.12 -1.43
N THR A 954 11.46 -18.83 -1.50
CA THR A 954 12.30 -17.71 -1.02
C THR A 954 12.39 -17.58 0.50
N ASN A 955 11.49 -18.23 1.25
CA ASN A 955 11.60 -18.38 2.70
C ASN A 955 12.42 -19.62 3.16
N ILE A 956 12.87 -20.46 2.22
CA ILE A 956 13.66 -21.67 2.50
C ILE A 956 15.11 -21.56 2.00
N LEU A 957 15.34 -20.72 0.98
CA LEU A 957 16.65 -20.52 0.35
C LEU A 957 17.32 -19.20 0.80
N PRO A 958 18.66 -19.08 0.66
CA PRO A 958 19.34 -17.79 0.76
C PRO A 958 19.17 -17.00 -0.55
N ARG A 959 19.32 -15.66 -0.48
CA ARG A 959 18.94 -14.72 -1.55
C ARG A 959 19.71 -14.95 -2.85
N GLU A 960 20.98 -15.31 -2.73
CA GLU A 960 21.90 -15.60 -3.84
C GLU A 960 21.37 -16.70 -4.77
N LEU A 961 20.50 -17.59 -4.28
CA LEU A 961 19.94 -18.70 -5.05
C LEU A 961 18.54 -18.41 -5.62
N HIS A 962 17.95 -17.24 -5.35
CA HIS A 962 16.55 -16.96 -5.70
C HIS A 962 16.30 -16.95 -7.22
N VAL A 963 17.11 -16.23 -8.01
CA VAL A 963 16.94 -16.19 -9.49
C VAL A 963 17.06 -17.58 -10.09
N ALA A 964 18.09 -18.35 -9.71
CA ALA A 964 18.34 -19.69 -10.19
C ALA A 964 17.22 -20.68 -9.82
N ALA A 965 16.76 -20.64 -8.57
CA ALA A 965 15.72 -21.54 -8.08
C ALA A 965 14.33 -21.20 -8.63
N ILE A 966 13.97 -19.92 -8.74
CA ILE A 966 12.70 -19.48 -9.33
C ILE A 966 12.67 -19.83 -10.82
N GLY A 967 13.69 -19.45 -11.59
CA GLY A 967 13.75 -19.75 -13.02
C GLY A 967 13.70 -21.25 -13.34
N PHE A 968 14.37 -22.09 -12.54
CA PHE A 968 14.31 -23.53 -12.71
C PHE A 968 12.96 -24.15 -12.28
N THR A 969 12.40 -23.72 -11.15
CA THR A 969 11.07 -24.23 -10.70
C THR A 969 9.96 -23.82 -11.67
N ALA A 970 9.99 -22.60 -12.20
CA ALA A 970 9.07 -22.11 -13.23
C ALA A 970 9.25 -22.88 -14.56
N THR A 971 10.49 -23.13 -15.00
CA THR A 971 10.79 -23.93 -16.20
C THR A 971 10.24 -25.36 -16.08
N VAL A 972 10.37 -26.00 -14.91
CA VAL A 972 9.79 -27.33 -14.67
C VAL A 972 8.27 -27.26 -14.56
N GLY A 973 7.70 -26.13 -14.12
CA GLY A 973 6.27 -25.84 -14.30
C GLY A 973 5.85 -25.85 -15.77
N GLN A 974 6.59 -25.16 -16.64
CA GLN A 974 6.30 -25.08 -18.08
C GLN A 974 6.58 -26.38 -18.85
N ALA A 975 7.36 -27.33 -18.29
CA ALA A 975 7.35 -28.71 -18.76
C ALA A 975 5.96 -29.36 -18.57
N GLY A 976 5.20 -28.94 -17.55
CA GLY A 976 3.84 -29.40 -17.27
C GLY A 976 2.80 -28.85 -18.25
N SER A 977 2.85 -27.55 -18.60
CA SER A 977 1.96 -26.96 -19.62
C SER A 977 2.21 -27.50 -21.03
N ALA A 978 3.43 -27.98 -21.33
CA ALA A 978 3.68 -28.75 -22.54
C ALA A 978 3.16 -30.20 -22.44
N ALA A 979 3.42 -30.88 -21.32
CA ALA A 979 3.13 -32.32 -21.18
C ALA A 979 1.64 -32.66 -21.00
N PHE A 980 0.93 -31.99 -20.11
CA PHE A 980 -0.42 -32.41 -19.71
C PHE A 980 -1.53 -32.09 -20.72
N PRO A 981 -1.56 -30.90 -21.38
CA PRO A 981 -2.47 -30.66 -22.49
C PRO A 981 -2.24 -31.61 -23.67
N PHE A 982 -0.98 -31.91 -24.00
CA PHE A 982 -0.67 -32.90 -25.04
C PHE A 982 -1.15 -34.30 -24.68
N LEU A 983 -0.83 -34.79 -23.47
CA LEU A 983 -1.26 -36.10 -22.98
C LEU A 983 -2.79 -36.20 -22.95
N THR A 984 -3.47 -35.16 -22.47
CA THR A 984 -4.93 -35.07 -22.41
C THR A 984 -5.55 -35.11 -23.81
N GLY A 985 -5.04 -34.29 -24.74
CA GLY A 985 -5.51 -34.29 -26.14
C GLY A 985 -5.25 -35.62 -26.85
N ALA A 986 -4.09 -36.24 -26.63
CA ALA A 986 -3.74 -37.55 -27.21
C ALA A 986 -4.67 -38.66 -26.71
N ILE A 987 -5.00 -38.69 -25.41
CA ILE A 987 -5.94 -39.66 -24.85
C ILE A 987 -7.38 -39.35 -25.29
N ALA A 988 -7.81 -38.08 -25.24
CA ALA A 988 -9.14 -37.64 -25.67
C ALA A 988 -9.41 -37.94 -27.14
N SER A 989 -8.38 -37.94 -28.01
CA SER A 989 -8.51 -38.34 -29.42
C SER A 989 -8.93 -39.81 -29.62
N LYS A 990 -8.79 -40.66 -28.59
CA LYS A 990 -9.12 -42.10 -28.62
C LYS A 990 -10.26 -42.48 -27.66
N ALA A 991 -10.39 -41.78 -26.54
CA ALA A 991 -11.30 -42.10 -25.44
C ALA A 991 -12.35 -41.01 -25.15
N GLY A 992 -12.36 -39.92 -25.92
CA GLY A 992 -13.29 -38.80 -25.78
C GLY A 992 -12.90 -37.76 -24.73
N VAL A 993 -13.53 -36.58 -24.81
CA VAL A 993 -13.23 -35.40 -23.97
C VAL A 993 -13.49 -35.65 -22.48
N ALA A 994 -14.33 -36.64 -22.13
CA ALA A 994 -14.65 -37.00 -20.74
C ALA A 994 -13.42 -37.38 -19.89
N VAL A 995 -12.30 -37.78 -20.51
CA VAL A 995 -11.05 -38.12 -19.79
C VAL A 995 -10.35 -36.89 -19.19
N LEU A 996 -10.72 -35.67 -19.57
CA LEU A 996 -10.25 -34.43 -18.94
C LEU A 996 -10.48 -34.42 -17.42
N GLN A 997 -11.65 -34.86 -16.96
CA GLN A 997 -12.04 -34.79 -15.54
C GLN A 997 -11.18 -35.70 -14.63
N PRO A 998 -10.99 -37.01 -14.90
CA PRO A 998 -10.11 -37.85 -14.09
C PRO A 998 -8.64 -37.42 -14.15
N ILE A 999 -8.16 -36.82 -15.25
CA ILE A 999 -6.81 -36.25 -15.31
C ILE A 999 -6.69 -35.07 -14.33
N MET A 1000 -7.64 -34.13 -14.34
CA MET A 1000 -7.66 -32.98 -13.43
C MET A 1000 -7.75 -33.39 -11.95
N VAL A 1001 -8.58 -34.40 -11.61
CA VAL A 1001 -8.63 -34.98 -10.27
C VAL A 1001 -7.27 -35.59 -9.88
N THR A 1002 -6.62 -36.33 -10.79
CA THR A 1002 -5.32 -36.95 -10.54
C THR A 1002 -4.23 -35.89 -10.29
N LEU A 1003 -4.24 -34.78 -11.04
CA LEU A 1003 -3.31 -33.66 -10.85
C LEU A 1003 -3.50 -32.98 -9.49
N LEU A 1004 -4.75 -32.73 -9.07
CA LEU A 1004 -5.07 -32.15 -7.76
C LEU A 1004 -4.65 -33.07 -6.59
N VAL A 1005 -4.89 -34.38 -6.70
CA VAL A 1005 -4.41 -35.36 -5.70
C VAL A 1005 -2.88 -35.42 -5.68
N GLY A 1006 -2.22 -35.37 -6.84
CA GLY A 1006 -0.76 -35.28 -6.95
C GLY A 1006 -0.20 -34.04 -6.25
N MET A 1007 -0.78 -32.85 -6.52
CA MET A 1007 -0.43 -31.60 -5.83
C MET A 1007 -0.57 -31.72 -4.31
N PHE A 1008 -1.65 -32.33 -3.80
CA PHE A 1008 -1.86 -32.53 -2.36
C PHE A 1008 -0.70 -33.34 -1.73
N LEU A 1009 -0.34 -34.46 -2.36
CA LEU A 1009 0.73 -35.34 -1.89
C LEU A 1009 2.11 -34.66 -1.96
N CYS A 1010 2.42 -33.98 -3.07
CA CYS A 1010 3.68 -33.25 -3.24
C CYS A 1010 3.82 -32.10 -2.22
N TRP A 1011 2.76 -31.31 -2.00
CA TRP A 1011 2.75 -30.25 -0.99
C TRP A 1011 2.91 -30.79 0.45
N GLY A 1012 2.49 -32.03 0.69
CA GLY A 1012 2.80 -32.80 1.90
C GLY A 1012 4.30 -32.92 2.19
N LEU A 1013 5.10 -33.20 1.16
CA LEU A 1013 6.53 -33.54 1.28
C LEU A 1013 7.47 -32.34 1.45
N ILE A 1014 7.07 -31.15 0.97
CA ILE A 1014 7.88 -29.92 1.06
C ILE A 1014 8.28 -29.66 2.52
N PRO A 1015 9.54 -29.32 2.84
CA PRO A 1015 9.98 -29.10 4.23
C PRO A 1015 9.32 -27.86 4.86
N ARG A 1016 9.34 -27.79 6.20
CA ARG A 1016 8.91 -26.60 6.94
C ARG A 1016 10.10 -25.65 7.09
N ALA A 1017 9.91 -24.37 6.78
CA ALA A 1017 10.85 -23.32 7.15
C ALA A 1017 11.07 -23.34 8.68
N LYS A 1018 12.30 -23.02 9.13
CA LYS A 1018 12.57 -22.81 10.55
C LYS A 1018 11.97 -21.47 10.95
N ARG A 1019 11.26 -21.42 12.07
CA ARG A 1019 11.16 -20.16 12.83
C ARG A 1019 12.55 -19.88 13.38
N ASN A 1020 13.11 -18.76 12.95
CA ASN A 1020 14.09 -18.02 13.75
C ASN A 1020 13.32 -17.25 14.84
#